data_AF-A0A9D6ZP85-F1
#
_entry.id   AF-A0A9D6ZP85-F1
#
_cell.length_a   1.000
_cell.length_b   1.000
_cell.length_c   1.000
_cell.angle_alpha   90.00
_cell.angle_beta   90.00
_cell.angle_gamma   90.00
#
_symmetry.space_group_name_H-M   'P 1'
#
loop_
_entity.id
_entity.type
_entity.pdbx_description
1 polymer ?
#
loop_
_entity_poly.entity_id
_entity_poly.type
_entity_poly.pdbx_seq_one_letter_code
_entity_poly.pdbx_strand_id
1 'polypeptide(L)'
;MKTVRRIAVLGALSTVAILCIFAGGAGDILAAKKGCYDCHPKAKAAHQRKFVHAPVAKEDCEACHRRHGFSNKLILKEKGAQLCYSCHKDLKDKFGKKTMHSPAKKGECTACHDPHASNLKGLVRETADKSSVCFECHKEMKRLSSGVWIHSPFRNGECSLCHPPHSTDEPRLLLKAGNDLCFSCHAAEKTAGKKPHDIAEVKNQSCTACHSPHGTAKKGGVLPEVHEPYARGDCADCHEVGTEGKVKSSLVQPVKELCANCHDDISKKTKKPVSHFPARDGDCLKCHSPHKSASRPLLKGDLKGICLECHLRLDDDFKKPQVHAPMAKSRCDACHESHGSDNKKLVRSAGEGLCLSCHEKVAKELARTGTRHAALDDNGCLTCHGAHSTLNGKLLVAAEAVLCTGCHGDLKEAGGYRRKHKPLVEQGCSVCHTPHRSEGKGLTKQEGAGLCYTCHGDMKKAVAKKFPHSPATEGCVSCHGPHGSDTKAMLAKDEKSLCLSCHDDLKEIFKRRAVHTPAARGDCAGCHDPHGADRPKLLSLAGAELCYSCHKEEKKRFREGKVHLPVEKEKCDTCHSPHGSSNPGSLVKPVGDLCASCHSLTKDEFRKVHRDMADRKSNCASCHDPHSSVTGKLMKAKAHEPFKTRKCDSCHGKAGANGEIVLAAPKEKLCFTCHSGMEKTQKDPVVHGPVKKGECVSCHDPHASSGDKLLVAQGAKFCNACHSDKADIPQRKYRHKPLEEGSCKACHAAHSAGNRFLLPKPEKEFCYGCHESFRQGLAGKKLHDPVAEGACGSCHDPHGTNQRRLLSKPVPDICWTCHDAAGAAPKHRGMDISRADCLTCHDPHAGAKGAKALAHNFGHQPYSEGKCVSCHAGEGKKELSARGPDLCFNCHQDVKKKGFAGKTRHFPIDSDKKCGSCHSPHSAPAKGLLYRSSPGLCFDCHGAEMAKVTYKHPPVEKGCESCHVAHTGEQPKLLSADMNKLCLGCHPKVPDTHLHGMGKGKYVDAKTGKYIDCISCHNPHGSDFEKMTNANKRADLCKRCHKKGQHEL
;
A
#
# COMPACT_ATOMS: atom_id res chain seq x y z
N MET A 1 -54.45 -68.10 -4.26
CA MET A 1 -54.52 -68.41 -2.81
C MET A 1 -53.14 -68.16 -2.21
N LYS A 2 -52.87 -67.23 -1.29
CA LYS A 2 -53.48 -65.95 -0.86
C LYS A 2 -52.28 -65.00 -0.71
N THR A 3 -52.30 -63.87 -1.41
CA THR A 3 -51.13 -63.39 -2.17
C THR A 3 -50.36 -62.22 -1.51
N VAL A 4 -49.05 -62.36 -1.60
CA VAL A 4 -47.91 -61.62 -1.02
C VAL A 4 -47.74 -60.17 -1.55
N ARG A 5 -47.57 -59.18 -0.65
CA ARG A 5 -46.32 -58.41 -0.32
C ARG A 5 -46.62 -56.96 0.12
N ARG A 6 -46.03 -56.57 1.26
CA ARG A 6 -46.04 -55.22 1.84
C ARG A 6 -44.72 -54.48 1.55
N ILE A 7 -44.89 -53.28 0.97
CA ILE A 7 -44.21 -51.99 1.21
C ILE A 7 -42.69 -52.00 1.38
N ALA A 8 -41.99 -51.64 0.29
CA ALA A 8 -40.59 -51.25 0.29
C ALA A 8 -40.34 -50.01 -0.60
N VAL A 9 -39.39 -49.23 -0.11
CA VAL A 9 -38.59 -48.15 -0.69
C VAL A 9 -38.02 -48.45 -2.10
N LEU A 10 -37.77 -47.37 -2.88
CA LEU A 10 -36.89 -47.22 -4.07
C LEU A 10 -37.40 -47.63 -5.47
N GLY A 11 -37.34 -46.67 -6.41
CA GLY A 11 -36.92 -46.92 -7.80
C GLY A 11 -37.97 -46.84 -8.91
N ALA A 12 -37.95 -45.71 -9.63
CA ALA A 12 -38.16 -45.55 -11.07
C ALA A 12 -39.54 -45.84 -11.75
N LEU A 13 -39.95 -44.83 -12.53
CA LEU A 13 -40.74 -44.88 -13.78
C LEU A 13 -42.21 -45.32 -13.68
N SER A 14 -43.12 -44.34 -13.80
CA SER A 14 -44.51 -44.59 -14.21
C SER A 14 -44.98 -43.49 -15.15
N THR A 15 -44.98 -43.85 -16.42
CA THR A 15 -45.65 -43.24 -17.57
C THR A 15 -47.09 -43.73 -17.65
N VAL A 16 -47.97 -42.89 -18.23
CA VAL A 16 -49.31 -43.21 -18.79
C VAL A 16 -50.53 -43.01 -17.87
N ALA A 17 -51.13 -41.82 -18.02
CA ALA A 17 -52.53 -41.54 -18.31
C ALA A 17 -53.67 -42.20 -17.49
N ILE A 18 -54.39 -41.35 -16.75
CA ILE A 18 -55.86 -41.31 -16.60
C ILE A 18 -56.17 -39.80 -16.53
N LEU A 19 -56.47 -39.05 -17.60
CA LEU A 19 -57.60 -39.09 -18.54
C LEU A 19 -59.00 -39.13 -17.90
N CYS A 20 -59.71 -38.02 -18.15
CA CYS A 20 -61.16 -37.88 -18.25
C CYS A 20 -61.96 -37.77 -16.95
N ILE A 21 -62.07 -36.54 -16.43
CA ILE A 21 -63.39 -36.01 -16.07
C ILE A 21 -63.50 -34.57 -16.62
N PHE A 22 -64.55 -34.36 -17.42
CA PHE A 22 -65.08 -33.12 -18.00
C PHE A 22 -64.44 -32.60 -19.31
N ALA A 23 -64.90 -33.21 -20.42
CA ALA A 23 -64.93 -32.61 -21.73
C ALA A 23 -66.09 -31.62 -21.84
N GLY A 24 -65.83 -30.44 -22.41
CA GLY A 24 -66.84 -29.47 -22.85
C GLY A 24 -66.33 -28.03 -22.90
N GLY A 25 -65.78 -27.61 -24.05
CA GLY A 25 -65.53 -26.19 -24.35
C GLY A 25 -64.19 -25.88 -25.01
N ALA A 26 -64.06 -26.19 -26.31
CA ALA A 26 -63.05 -25.58 -27.17
C ALA A 26 -63.51 -24.17 -27.55
N GLY A 27 -62.61 -23.20 -27.40
CA GLY A 27 -62.81 -21.80 -27.77
C GLY A 27 -61.53 -21.01 -27.45
N ASP A 28 -60.59 -21.06 -28.38
CA ASP A 28 -59.32 -20.32 -28.35
C ASP A 28 -59.53 -18.80 -28.17
N ILE A 29 -58.87 -18.20 -27.18
CA ILE A 29 -58.56 -16.76 -27.17
C ILE A 29 -57.04 -16.61 -27.23
N LEU A 30 -56.51 -16.59 -28.46
CA LEU A 30 -55.17 -16.10 -28.77
C LEU A 30 -55.16 -14.57 -28.63
N ALA A 31 -54.55 -14.05 -27.56
CA ALA A 31 -54.27 -12.62 -27.46
C ALA A 31 -53.25 -12.19 -28.55
N ALA A 32 -53.65 -11.27 -29.44
CA ALA A 32 -52.82 -10.75 -30.52
C ALA A 32 -51.53 -10.07 -29.99
N LYS A 33 -50.37 -10.40 -30.58
CA LYS A 33 -49.07 -9.76 -30.27
C LYS A 33 -49.11 -8.28 -30.66
N LYS A 34 -48.91 -7.37 -29.69
CA LYS A 34 -48.70 -5.93 -29.96
C LYS A 34 -47.41 -5.70 -30.77
N GLY A 35 -47.49 -4.81 -31.76
CA GLY A 35 -46.37 -4.32 -32.56
C GLY A 35 -45.51 -3.31 -31.80
N CYS A 36 -44.33 -2.98 -32.34
CA CYS A 36 -43.39 -2.08 -31.66
C CYS A 36 -43.94 -0.65 -31.50
N TYR A 37 -44.62 -0.13 -32.52
CA TYR A 37 -45.19 1.22 -32.47
C TYR A 37 -46.41 1.38 -31.56
N ASP A 38 -47.07 0.29 -31.18
CA ASP A 38 -48.16 0.32 -30.20
C ASP A 38 -47.65 0.81 -28.84
N CYS A 39 -46.39 0.48 -28.51
CA CYS A 39 -45.70 0.97 -27.31
C CYS A 39 -44.83 2.21 -27.58
N HIS A 40 -44.53 2.53 -28.84
CA HIS A 40 -43.67 3.65 -29.24
C HIS A 40 -44.35 4.62 -30.22
N PRO A 41 -45.49 5.25 -29.85
CA PRO A 41 -46.23 6.15 -30.74
C PRO A 41 -45.43 7.41 -31.12
N LYS A 42 -44.56 7.90 -30.21
CA LYS A 42 -43.66 9.02 -30.48
C LYS A 42 -42.63 8.70 -31.57
N ALA A 43 -42.14 7.46 -31.61
CA ALA A 43 -41.22 7.02 -32.66
C ALA A 43 -41.94 6.91 -34.01
N LYS A 44 -43.19 6.42 -34.02
CA LYS A 44 -44.02 6.36 -35.24
C LYS A 44 -44.18 7.73 -35.89
N ALA A 45 -44.47 8.77 -35.10
CA ALA A 45 -44.53 10.14 -35.60
C ALA A 45 -43.15 10.67 -36.07
N ALA A 46 -42.07 10.39 -35.33
CA ALA A 46 -40.72 10.84 -35.70
C ALA A 46 -40.19 10.21 -36.99
N HIS A 47 -40.59 8.97 -37.30
CA HIS A 47 -40.17 8.23 -38.49
C HIS A 47 -40.97 8.57 -39.77
N GLN A 48 -41.99 9.43 -39.68
CA GLN A 48 -42.72 9.96 -40.84
C GLN A 48 -41.96 11.14 -41.47
N ARG A 49 -40.91 10.86 -42.25
CA ARG A 49 -40.12 11.86 -42.99
C ARG A 49 -40.18 11.61 -44.50
N LYS A 50 -39.67 12.56 -45.30
CA LYS A 50 -39.66 12.45 -46.78
C LYS A 50 -38.94 11.20 -47.29
N PHE A 51 -37.86 10.79 -46.64
CA PHE A 51 -37.13 9.57 -46.95
C PHE A 51 -37.16 8.66 -45.71
N VAL A 52 -37.79 7.50 -45.83
CA VAL A 52 -37.89 6.50 -44.74
C VAL A 52 -37.08 5.26 -45.14
N HIS A 53 -36.29 4.74 -44.20
CA HIS A 53 -35.49 3.55 -44.43
C HIS A 53 -36.39 2.31 -44.57
N ALA A 54 -36.09 1.43 -45.52
CA ALA A 54 -36.99 0.34 -45.92
C ALA A 54 -37.45 -0.59 -44.77
N PRO A 55 -36.62 -1.01 -43.80
CA PRO A 55 -37.07 -1.79 -42.65
C PRO A 55 -38.08 -1.04 -41.77
N VAL A 56 -37.90 0.27 -41.63
CA VAL A 56 -38.77 1.14 -40.83
C VAL A 56 -40.11 1.39 -41.54
N ALA A 57 -40.07 1.58 -42.86
CA ALA A 57 -41.28 1.71 -43.69
C ALA A 57 -42.14 0.42 -43.67
N LYS A 58 -41.51 -0.75 -43.50
CA LYS A 58 -42.17 -2.05 -43.35
C LYS A 58 -42.55 -2.39 -41.90
N GLU A 59 -42.32 -1.46 -40.97
CA GLU A 59 -42.48 -1.65 -39.52
C GLU A 59 -41.67 -2.83 -38.92
N ASP A 60 -40.68 -3.36 -39.64
CA ASP A 60 -39.79 -4.45 -39.21
C ASP A 60 -38.65 -3.89 -38.34
N CYS A 61 -39.02 -3.46 -37.13
CA CYS A 61 -38.07 -2.91 -36.16
C CYS A 61 -37.06 -3.97 -35.68
N GLU A 62 -37.44 -5.25 -35.73
CA GLU A 62 -36.63 -6.36 -35.27
C GLU A 62 -35.50 -6.70 -36.23
N ALA A 63 -35.52 -6.23 -37.48
CA ALA A 63 -34.38 -6.33 -38.39
C ALA A 63 -33.08 -5.81 -37.75
N CYS A 64 -33.17 -4.74 -36.97
CA CYS A 64 -32.03 -4.09 -36.32
C CYS A 64 -32.06 -4.16 -34.79
N HIS A 65 -33.25 -4.14 -34.18
CA HIS A 65 -33.42 -4.12 -32.73
C HIS A 65 -33.81 -5.49 -32.17
N ARG A 66 -33.48 -5.73 -30.89
CA ARG A 66 -34.00 -6.86 -30.11
C ARG A 66 -35.19 -6.39 -29.26
N ARG A 67 -36.23 -7.22 -29.14
CA ARG A 67 -37.38 -6.94 -28.26
C ARG A 67 -36.90 -6.78 -26.80
N HIS A 68 -37.39 -5.76 -26.11
CA HIS A 68 -36.88 -5.34 -24.79
C HIS A 68 -37.99 -5.23 -23.72
N GLY A 69 -38.98 -6.12 -23.75
CA GLY A 69 -40.25 -6.01 -23.00
C GLY A 69 -40.19 -5.80 -21.48
N PHE A 70 -39.02 -5.90 -20.83
CA PHE A 70 -38.86 -5.68 -19.39
C PHE A 70 -37.67 -4.76 -19.01
N SER A 71 -36.70 -4.58 -19.91
CA SER A 71 -35.43 -3.92 -19.60
C SER A 71 -35.39 -2.41 -19.92
N ASN A 72 -36.44 -1.86 -20.55
CA ASN A 72 -36.56 -0.46 -21.01
C ASN A 72 -35.34 0.10 -21.79
N LYS A 73 -34.37 -0.73 -22.16
CA LYS A 73 -33.17 -0.37 -22.93
C LYS A 73 -33.30 -0.99 -24.32
N LEU A 74 -33.26 -0.15 -25.35
CA LEU A 74 -33.26 -0.57 -26.76
C LEU A 74 -31.90 -1.19 -27.10
N ILE A 75 -31.88 -2.45 -27.52
CA ILE A 75 -30.64 -3.20 -27.82
C ILE A 75 -30.57 -3.49 -29.32
N LEU A 76 -29.45 -3.19 -29.95
CA LEU A 76 -29.18 -3.54 -31.35
C LEU A 76 -28.74 -5.01 -31.48
N LYS A 77 -29.03 -5.64 -32.62
CA LYS A 77 -28.61 -7.02 -32.90
C LYS A 77 -27.08 -7.16 -32.97
N GLU A 78 -26.42 -6.17 -33.56
CA GLU A 78 -24.97 -6.07 -33.78
C GLU A 78 -24.49 -4.63 -33.50
N LYS A 79 -23.18 -4.43 -33.32
CA LYS A 79 -22.59 -3.12 -32.98
C LYS A 79 -22.01 -2.40 -34.21
N GLY A 80 -22.29 -1.10 -34.33
CA GLY A 80 -21.68 -0.21 -35.34
C GLY A 80 -22.00 -0.62 -36.77
N ALA A 81 -21.08 -0.37 -37.70
CA ALA A 81 -21.28 -0.64 -39.13
C ALA A 81 -21.54 -2.12 -39.48
N GLN A 82 -21.19 -3.10 -38.63
CA GLN A 82 -21.48 -4.50 -38.90
C GLN A 82 -22.98 -4.80 -38.95
N LEU A 83 -23.78 -4.07 -38.17
CA LEU A 83 -25.24 -4.14 -38.25
C LEU A 83 -25.77 -3.66 -39.61
N CYS A 84 -25.12 -2.65 -40.19
CA CYS A 84 -25.53 -2.10 -41.48
C CYS A 84 -25.05 -3.01 -42.64
N TYR A 85 -23.82 -3.53 -42.55
CA TYR A 85 -23.23 -4.38 -43.59
C TYR A 85 -23.86 -5.76 -43.69
N SER A 86 -24.64 -6.22 -42.70
CA SER A 86 -25.42 -7.45 -42.85
C SER A 86 -26.41 -7.36 -44.02
N CYS A 87 -26.91 -6.16 -44.32
CA CYS A 87 -27.82 -5.88 -45.43
C CYS A 87 -27.15 -5.09 -46.58
N HIS A 88 -26.23 -4.16 -46.28
CA HIS A 88 -25.56 -3.31 -47.27
C HIS A 88 -24.13 -3.80 -47.58
N LYS A 89 -24.00 -5.04 -48.05
CA LYS A 89 -22.70 -5.69 -48.28
C LYS A 89 -21.85 -5.00 -49.34
N ASP A 90 -22.49 -4.44 -50.37
CA ASP A 90 -21.84 -3.75 -51.50
C ASP A 90 -21.19 -2.41 -51.12
N LEU A 91 -21.63 -1.79 -50.02
CA LEU A 91 -21.06 -0.53 -49.54
C LEU A 91 -19.67 -0.72 -48.90
N LYS A 92 -19.39 -1.92 -48.38
CA LYS A 92 -18.12 -2.23 -47.71
C LYS A 92 -16.92 -2.04 -48.64
N ASP A 93 -17.04 -2.48 -49.89
CA ASP A 93 -15.96 -2.38 -50.88
C ASP A 93 -15.89 -0.98 -51.51
N LYS A 94 -17.03 -0.32 -51.71
CA LYS A 94 -17.11 1.05 -52.25
C LYS A 94 -16.47 2.12 -51.34
N PHE A 95 -16.48 1.90 -50.02
CA PHE A 95 -15.85 2.80 -49.05
C PHE A 95 -14.36 2.51 -48.80
N GLY A 96 -13.82 1.42 -49.35
CA GLY A 96 -12.43 0.98 -49.20
C GLY A 96 -11.38 1.73 -50.02
N LYS A 97 -11.60 3.00 -50.38
CA LYS A 97 -10.68 3.79 -51.23
C LYS A 97 -9.47 4.35 -50.46
N LYS A 98 -8.43 4.82 -51.18
CA LYS A 98 -7.13 5.26 -50.60
C LYS A 98 -7.26 6.28 -49.48
N THR A 99 -8.15 7.26 -49.63
CA THR A 99 -8.43 8.29 -48.63
C THR A 99 -9.88 8.14 -48.16
N MET A 100 -10.09 7.82 -46.88
CA MET A 100 -11.41 7.67 -46.27
C MET A 100 -11.67 8.72 -45.20
N HIS A 101 -12.90 9.21 -45.13
CA HIS A 101 -13.38 10.08 -44.07
C HIS A 101 -13.45 9.32 -42.75
N SER A 102 -12.94 9.91 -41.67
CA SER A 102 -12.67 9.20 -40.40
C SER A 102 -13.89 8.50 -39.78
N PRO A 103 -15.09 9.12 -39.72
CA PRO A 103 -16.31 8.44 -39.26
C PRO A 103 -16.66 7.20 -40.08
N ALA A 104 -16.52 7.26 -41.41
CA ALA A 104 -16.76 6.11 -42.29
C ALA A 104 -15.75 4.99 -42.04
N LYS A 105 -14.46 5.33 -41.90
CA LYS A 105 -13.39 4.38 -41.56
C LYS A 105 -13.61 3.65 -40.23
N LYS A 106 -14.21 4.33 -39.25
CA LYS A 106 -14.54 3.77 -37.93
C LYS A 106 -15.87 3.00 -37.88
N GLY A 107 -16.65 3.06 -38.96
CA GLY A 107 -17.98 2.44 -39.01
C GLY A 107 -19.03 3.19 -38.18
N GLU A 108 -18.86 4.50 -38.00
CA GLU A 108 -19.77 5.38 -37.25
C GLU A 108 -20.83 6.00 -38.17
N CYS A 109 -21.56 5.18 -38.93
CA CYS A 109 -22.47 5.64 -39.98
C CYS A 109 -23.58 6.57 -39.46
N THR A 110 -24.07 6.31 -38.24
CA THR A 110 -25.14 7.09 -37.59
C THR A 110 -24.68 8.45 -37.06
N ALA A 111 -23.38 8.76 -37.13
CA ALA A 111 -22.88 10.09 -36.81
C ALA A 111 -23.46 11.13 -37.79
N CYS A 112 -23.59 10.75 -39.07
CA CYS A 112 -24.06 11.64 -40.13
C CYS A 112 -25.39 11.18 -40.74
N HIS A 113 -25.76 9.90 -40.66
CA HIS A 113 -27.01 9.37 -41.20
C HIS A 113 -28.03 9.04 -40.10
N ASP A 114 -29.31 9.25 -40.38
CA ASP A 114 -30.41 8.76 -39.58
C ASP A 114 -30.85 7.40 -40.14
N PRO A 115 -30.61 6.29 -39.46
CA PRO A 115 -30.93 4.96 -39.98
C PRO A 115 -32.44 4.68 -40.05
N HIS A 116 -33.30 5.58 -39.55
CA HIS A 116 -34.74 5.41 -39.57
C HIS A 116 -35.41 6.24 -40.65
N ALA A 117 -35.26 7.57 -40.60
CA ALA A 117 -35.91 8.47 -41.55
C ALA A 117 -35.27 9.88 -41.53
N SER A 118 -35.28 10.58 -42.67
CA SER A 118 -34.82 11.98 -42.77
C SER A 118 -35.52 12.73 -43.90
N ASN A 119 -35.57 14.06 -43.84
CA ASN A 119 -36.00 14.88 -44.96
C ASN A 119 -34.91 15.11 -46.02
N LEU A 120 -33.66 14.73 -45.73
CA LEU A 120 -32.53 14.86 -46.65
C LEU A 120 -32.28 13.55 -47.41
N LYS A 121 -32.02 13.67 -48.72
CA LYS A 121 -31.75 12.52 -49.60
C LYS A 121 -30.54 11.73 -49.07
N GLY A 122 -30.63 10.39 -49.09
CA GLY A 122 -29.59 9.52 -48.55
C GLY A 122 -29.62 9.38 -47.02
N LEU A 123 -30.75 9.72 -46.38
CA LEU A 123 -30.96 9.59 -44.95
C LEU A 123 -29.94 10.38 -44.12
N VAL A 124 -29.48 11.54 -44.60
CA VAL A 124 -28.53 12.38 -43.88
C VAL A 124 -29.24 13.08 -42.72
N ARG A 125 -28.62 13.17 -41.55
CA ARG A 125 -29.20 13.84 -40.37
C ARG A 125 -29.39 15.32 -40.63
N GLU A 126 -30.54 15.83 -40.24
CA GLU A 126 -30.85 17.26 -40.23
C GLU A 126 -30.20 17.92 -39.00
N THR A 127 -29.64 19.11 -39.18
CA THR A 127 -29.10 19.95 -38.11
C THR A 127 -30.16 20.94 -37.64
N ALA A 128 -30.06 21.40 -36.38
CA ALA A 128 -31.04 22.32 -35.80
C ALA A 128 -31.08 23.69 -36.51
N ASP A 129 -29.95 24.13 -37.08
CA ASP A 129 -29.81 25.41 -37.78
C ASP A 129 -29.90 25.29 -39.31
N LYS A 130 -30.29 24.12 -39.83
CA LYS A 130 -30.38 23.79 -41.26
C LYS A 130 -29.03 23.90 -42.01
N SER A 131 -27.91 24.02 -41.31
CA SER A 131 -26.58 24.01 -41.92
C SER A 131 -26.12 22.59 -42.29
N SER A 132 -25.07 22.46 -43.10
CA SER A 132 -24.52 21.14 -43.44
C SER A 132 -24.12 20.35 -42.19
N VAL A 133 -24.54 19.07 -42.11
CA VAL A 133 -24.20 18.15 -40.99
C VAL A 133 -22.70 18.06 -40.74
N CYS A 134 -21.88 18.31 -41.75
CA CYS A 134 -20.43 18.33 -41.67
C CYS A 134 -19.92 19.31 -40.59
N PHE A 135 -20.60 20.43 -40.38
CA PHE A 135 -20.18 21.47 -39.43
C PHE A 135 -20.40 21.11 -37.96
N GLU A 136 -21.17 20.07 -37.64
CA GLU A 136 -21.30 19.55 -36.28
C GLU A 136 -19.96 19.02 -35.74
N CYS A 137 -19.14 18.44 -36.63
CA CYS A 137 -17.79 17.98 -36.33
C CYS A 137 -16.72 18.98 -36.77
N HIS A 138 -16.89 19.64 -37.92
CA HIS A 138 -15.95 20.63 -38.45
C HIS A 138 -16.28 22.06 -37.98
N LYS A 139 -16.42 22.25 -36.66
CA LYS A 139 -16.84 23.52 -36.05
C LYS A 139 -15.93 24.70 -36.38
N GLU A 140 -14.61 24.47 -36.51
CA GLU A 140 -13.67 25.50 -36.92
C GLU A 140 -13.91 25.96 -38.38
N MET A 141 -14.36 25.06 -39.26
CA MET A 141 -14.70 25.41 -40.64
C MET A 141 -15.99 26.24 -40.71
N LYS A 142 -16.93 26.02 -39.78
CA LYS A 142 -18.14 26.85 -39.63
C LYS A 142 -17.82 28.30 -39.25
N ARG A 143 -16.71 28.54 -38.53
CA ARG A 143 -16.28 29.91 -38.23
C ARG A 143 -15.75 30.63 -39.48
N LEU A 144 -15.08 29.89 -40.36
CA LEU A 144 -14.52 30.42 -41.61
C LEU A 144 -15.59 30.79 -42.65
N SER A 145 -16.77 30.16 -42.61
CA SER A 145 -17.89 30.50 -43.50
C SER A 145 -18.51 31.88 -43.26
N SER A 146 -18.00 32.64 -42.28
CA SER A 146 -18.37 34.02 -41.97
C SER A 146 -17.30 35.09 -42.33
N GLY A 147 -16.19 34.70 -42.97
CA GLY A 147 -15.14 35.61 -43.47
C GLY A 147 -15.53 36.57 -44.62
N VAL A 148 -14.64 37.51 -44.96
CA VAL A 148 -14.91 38.57 -45.96
C VAL A 148 -14.75 38.07 -47.41
N TRP A 149 -13.73 37.26 -47.69
CA TRP A 149 -13.46 36.69 -49.02
C TRP A 149 -13.61 35.18 -49.01
N ILE A 150 -14.85 34.69 -49.13
CA ILE A 150 -15.21 33.26 -49.08
C ILE A 150 -15.71 32.77 -50.43
N HIS A 151 -15.27 31.58 -50.82
CA HIS A 151 -15.74 30.89 -52.01
C HIS A 151 -17.22 30.47 -51.87
N SER A 152 -18.05 30.81 -52.87
CA SER A 152 -19.51 30.64 -52.82
C SER A 152 -19.99 29.20 -52.52
N PRO A 153 -19.44 28.14 -53.15
CA PRO A 153 -19.82 26.76 -52.84
C PRO A 153 -19.59 26.38 -51.38
N PHE A 154 -18.53 26.89 -50.76
CA PHE A 154 -18.24 26.64 -49.35
C PHE A 154 -19.20 27.39 -48.42
N ARG A 155 -19.53 28.64 -48.76
CA ARG A 155 -20.51 29.45 -48.00
C ARG A 155 -21.89 28.79 -47.96
N ASN A 156 -22.30 28.18 -49.07
CA ASN A 156 -23.60 27.52 -49.21
C ASN A 156 -23.62 26.10 -48.58
N GLY A 157 -22.50 25.63 -48.01
CA GLY A 157 -22.41 24.31 -47.40
C GLY A 157 -22.38 23.15 -48.41
N GLU A 158 -22.09 23.44 -49.68
CA GLU A 158 -22.03 22.48 -50.78
C GLU A 158 -20.67 21.75 -50.80
N CYS A 159 -20.25 21.24 -49.64
CA CYS A 159 -18.94 20.62 -49.45
C CYS A 159 -18.70 19.46 -50.44
N SER A 160 -19.77 18.77 -50.82
CA SER A 160 -19.73 17.63 -51.75
C SER A 160 -19.37 17.98 -53.18
N LEU A 161 -19.39 19.26 -53.58
CA LEU A 161 -18.92 19.70 -54.89
C LEU A 161 -17.41 19.61 -55.05
N CYS A 162 -16.68 19.57 -53.93
CA CYS A 162 -15.23 19.46 -53.92
C CYS A 162 -14.74 18.23 -53.16
N HIS A 163 -15.49 17.80 -52.12
CA HIS A 163 -15.11 16.73 -51.22
C HIS A 163 -16.14 15.59 -51.18
N PRO A 164 -15.80 14.36 -51.62
CA PRO A 164 -16.69 13.23 -51.38
C PRO A 164 -16.79 12.92 -49.87
N PRO A 165 -18.02 12.75 -49.33
CA PRO A 165 -18.25 12.66 -47.89
C PRO A 165 -17.79 11.34 -47.24
N HIS A 166 -17.48 10.32 -48.04
CA HIS A 166 -17.12 8.98 -47.56
C HIS A 166 -15.66 8.63 -47.87
N SER A 167 -15.30 8.54 -49.15
CA SER A 167 -13.95 8.14 -49.56
C SER A 167 -13.66 8.51 -51.01
N THR A 168 -12.38 8.65 -51.34
CA THR A 168 -11.85 8.90 -52.70
C THR A 168 -10.41 8.43 -52.80
N ASP A 169 -9.90 8.33 -54.02
CA ASP A 169 -8.52 7.97 -54.29
C ASP A 169 -7.58 9.18 -54.21
N GLU A 170 -8.14 10.39 -54.24
CA GLU A 170 -7.40 11.65 -54.14
C GLU A 170 -7.01 12.04 -52.69
N PRO A 171 -5.86 12.70 -52.48
CA PRO A 171 -5.48 13.27 -51.18
C PRO A 171 -6.49 14.31 -50.70
N ARG A 172 -6.59 14.49 -49.36
CA ARG A 172 -7.47 15.50 -48.71
C ARG A 172 -8.97 15.35 -49.07
N LEU A 173 -9.39 14.15 -49.48
CA LEU A 173 -10.75 13.87 -49.91
C LEU A 173 -11.20 14.84 -51.02
N LEU A 174 -10.47 14.96 -52.14
CA LEU A 174 -10.93 15.76 -53.27
C LEU A 174 -11.64 14.91 -54.33
N LEU A 175 -12.54 15.52 -55.12
CA LEU A 175 -13.16 14.84 -56.27
C LEU A 175 -12.18 14.64 -57.44
N LYS A 176 -11.19 15.53 -57.59
CA LYS A 176 -10.14 15.52 -58.62
C LYS A 176 -8.85 16.14 -58.06
N ALA A 177 -7.74 16.00 -58.76
CA ALA A 177 -6.49 16.69 -58.43
C ALA A 177 -6.70 18.21 -58.31
N GLY A 178 -6.00 18.86 -57.37
CA GLY A 178 -6.35 20.19 -56.86
C GLY A 178 -6.55 21.27 -57.92
N ASN A 179 -5.61 21.43 -58.88
CA ASN A 179 -5.72 22.45 -59.92
C ASN A 179 -6.80 22.11 -60.94
N ASP A 180 -6.90 20.85 -61.36
CA ASP A 180 -7.94 20.38 -62.29
C ASP A 180 -9.35 20.53 -61.71
N LEU A 181 -9.50 20.34 -60.38
CA LEU A 181 -10.73 20.61 -59.67
C LEU A 181 -11.08 22.11 -59.72
N CYS A 182 -10.10 22.98 -59.46
CA CYS A 182 -10.32 24.43 -59.54
C CYS A 182 -10.68 24.87 -60.97
N PHE A 183 -9.98 24.35 -61.98
CA PHE A 183 -10.21 24.71 -63.38
C PHE A 183 -11.51 24.13 -63.95
N SER A 184 -12.14 23.18 -63.26
CA SER A 184 -13.50 22.74 -63.60
C SER A 184 -14.57 23.83 -63.40
N CYS A 185 -14.25 24.89 -62.64
CA CYS A 185 -15.11 26.05 -62.44
C CYS A 185 -14.45 27.40 -62.79
N HIS A 186 -13.12 27.49 -62.81
CA HIS A 186 -12.37 28.71 -63.12
C HIS A 186 -11.60 28.60 -64.45
N ALA A 187 -11.73 29.57 -65.35
CA ALA A 187 -10.97 29.56 -66.61
C ALA A 187 -9.46 29.81 -66.38
N ALA A 188 -8.61 28.89 -66.84
CA ALA A 188 -7.15 28.94 -66.64
C ALA A 188 -6.50 30.19 -67.29
N GLU A 189 -6.95 30.57 -68.47
CA GLU A 189 -6.43 31.73 -69.23
C GLU A 189 -6.65 33.07 -68.49
N LYS A 190 -7.79 33.21 -67.80
CA LYS A 190 -8.13 34.43 -67.04
C LYS A 190 -7.39 34.54 -65.69
N THR A 191 -6.83 33.43 -65.20
CA THR A 191 -6.16 33.36 -63.90
C THR A 191 -4.64 33.41 -64.02
N ALA A 192 -4.05 32.78 -65.04
CA ALA A 192 -2.60 32.74 -65.25
C ALA A 192 -1.98 34.00 -65.89
N GLY A 193 -2.79 34.98 -66.30
CA GLY A 193 -2.33 36.20 -67.01
C GLY A 193 -2.13 37.45 -66.13
N LYS A 194 -2.34 37.38 -64.82
CA LYS A 194 -2.22 38.53 -63.90
C LYS A 194 -1.02 38.37 -62.97
N LYS A 195 -0.31 39.46 -62.65
CA LYS A 195 0.75 39.45 -61.62
C LYS A 195 0.19 39.04 -60.25
N PRO A 196 0.85 38.15 -59.49
CA PRO A 196 2.14 37.47 -59.76
C PRO A 196 1.99 36.08 -60.46
N HIS A 197 0.80 35.71 -60.93
CA HIS A 197 0.52 34.44 -61.63
C HIS A 197 1.07 34.40 -63.06
N ASP A 198 1.52 35.52 -63.62
CA ASP A 198 2.17 35.61 -64.93
C ASP A 198 3.61 35.06 -64.93
N ILE A 199 4.19 34.84 -63.75
CA ILE A 199 5.51 34.24 -63.51
C ILE A 199 5.45 32.72 -63.74
N ALA A 200 6.38 32.18 -64.53
CA ALA A 200 6.37 30.77 -64.96
C ALA A 200 6.42 29.78 -63.77
N GLU A 201 7.17 30.12 -62.74
CA GLU A 201 7.33 29.36 -61.50
C GLU A 201 6.05 29.35 -60.64
N VAL A 202 5.17 30.34 -60.81
CA VAL A 202 3.89 30.46 -60.08
C VAL A 202 2.75 29.77 -60.84
N LYS A 203 2.76 29.80 -62.19
CA LYS A 203 1.75 29.15 -63.05
C LYS A 203 1.57 27.66 -62.78
N ASN A 204 2.67 26.97 -62.46
CA ASN A 204 2.69 25.52 -62.26
C ASN A 204 2.47 25.09 -60.80
N GLN A 205 2.27 26.03 -59.87
CA GLN A 205 2.03 25.71 -58.46
C GLN A 205 0.56 25.37 -58.19
N SER A 206 0.30 24.65 -57.10
CA SER A 206 -1.07 24.41 -56.67
C SER A 206 -1.73 25.72 -56.25
N CYS A 207 -2.94 26.01 -56.75
CA CYS A 207 -3.68 27.21 -56.36
C CYS A 207 -3.87 27.29 -54.83
N THR A 208 -4.08 26.13 -54.19
CA THR A 208 -4.22 26.02 -52.72
C THR A 208 -2.93 26.26 -51.94
N ALA A 209 -1.79 26.38 -52.63
CA ALA A 209 -0.54 26.79 -52.01
C ALA A 209 -0.58 28.27 -51.63
N CYS A 210 -1.31 29.12 -52.33
CA CYS A 210 -1.34 30.55 -52.03
C CYS A 210 -2.75 31.06 -51.73
N HIS A 211 -3.79 30.36 -52.18
CA HIS A 211 -5.19 30.74 -52.00
C HIS A 211 -5.94 29.74 -51.11
N SER A 212 -6.89 30.23 -50.32
CA SER A 212 -7.81 29.38 -49.56
C SER A 212 -9.09 29.13 -50.36
N PRO A 213 -9.42 27.87 -50.68
CA PRO A 213 -10.71 27.53 -51.30
C PRO A 213 -11.88 27.66 -50.31
N HIS A 214 -11.61 27.83 -49.02
CA HIS A 214 -12.59 28.03 -47.96
C HIS A 214 -12.74 29.50 -47.53
N GLY A 215 -11.88 30.38 -48.07
CA GLY A 215 -11.86 31.81 -47.81
C GLY A 215 -10.81 32.29 -46.81
N THR A 216 -10.48 33.58 -46.88
CA THR A 216 -9.57 34.29 -45.95
C THR A 216 -10.04 35.74 -45.73
N ALA A 217 -9.36 36.46 -44.83
CA ALA A 217 -9.56 37.89 -44.65
C ALA A 217 -8.85 38.75 -45.72
N LYS A 218 -7.85 38.21 -46.43
CA LYS A 218 -7.10 38.96 -47.45
C LYS A 218 -7.86 38.96 -48.79
N LYS A 219 -7.77 40.09 -49.50
CA LYS A 219 -8.37 40.28 -50.84
C LYS A 219 -7.91 39.19 -51.80
N GLY A 220 -8.84 38.65 -52.60
CA GLY A 220 -8.55 37.56 -53.55
C GLY A 220 -8.35 36.18 -52.91
N GLY A 221 -8.73 36.02 -51.62
CA GLY A 221 -8.64 34.74 -50.92
C GLY A 221 -7.22 34.24 -50.68
N VAL A 222 -6.23 35.15 -50.70
CA VAL A 222 -4.83 34.84 -50.45
C VAL A 222 -4.64 34.43 -48.99
N LEU A 223 -3.83 33.41 -48.75
CA LEU A 223 -3.47 32.91 -47.43
C LEU A 223 -2.75 34.02 -46.62
N PRO A 224 -3.16 34.31 -45.36
CA PRO A 224 -2.44 35.22 -44.46
C PRO A 224 -0.94 34.94 -44.32
N GLU A 225 -0.56 33.70 -44.57
CA GLU A 225 0.76 33.10 -44.59
C GLU A 225 1.68 33.62 -45.72
N VAL A 226 1.14 34.35 -46.70
CA VAL A 226 1.91 34.93 -47.81
C VAL A 226 2.43 36.31 -47.42
N HIS A 227 3.73 36.53 -47.61
CA HIS A 227 4.41 37.80 -47.30
C HIS A 227 3.86 38.93 -48.17
N GLU A 228 3.63 40.11 -47.58
CA GLU A 228 2.87 41.18 -48.23
C GLU A 228 3.52 41.73 -49.52
N PRO A 229 4.86 42.01 -49.58
CA PRO A 229 5.52 42.42 -50.82
C PRO A 229 5.37 41.38 -51.94
N TYR A 230 5.44 40.09 -51.58
CA TYR A 230 5.25 38.99 -52.51
C TYR A 230 3.79 38.88 -53.00
N ALA A 231 2.82 39.14 -52.13
CA ALA A 231 1.40 39.14 -52.48
C ALA A 231 1.01 40.30 -53.42
N ARG A 232 1.73 41.42 -53.36
CA ARG A 232 1.52 42.59 -54.26
C ARG A 232 2.28 42.47 -55.59
N GLY A 233 3.25 41.56 -55.68
CA GLY A 233 4.10 41.40 -56.86
C GLY A 233 5.24 42.41 -56.93
N ASP A 234 5.63 43.01 -55.81
CA ASP A 234 6.73 43.97 -55.68
C ASP A 234 8.09 43.24 -55.67
N CYS A 235 8.30 42.33 -56.62
CA CYS A 235 9.45 41.43 -56.61
C CYS A 235 10.78 42.17 -56.78
N ALA A 236 10.76 43.31 -57.47
CA ALA A 236 11.93 44.15 -57.75
C ALA A 236 12.54 44.81 -56.50
N ASP A 237 11.78 44.89 -55.41
CA ASP A 237 12.26 45.46 -54.13
C ASP A 237 13.27 44.52 -53.44
N CYS A 238 13.23 43.23 -53.78
CA CYS A 238 14.08 42.19 -53.18
C CYS A 238 14.98 41.50 -54.20
N HIS A 239 14.53 41.36 -55.44
CA HIS A 239 15.20 40.62 -56.50
C HIS A 239 15.64 41.54 -57.64
N GLU A 240 16.80 41.24 -58.24
CA GLU A 240 17.27 41.95 -59.42
C GLU A 240 16.31 41.73 -60.62
N VAL A 241 16.12 42.74 -61.46
CA VAL A 241 15.32 42.65 -62.68
C VAL A 241 16.24 42.66 -63.89
N GLY A 242 16.12 41.65 -64.76
CA GLY A 242 16.87 41.56 -66.02
C GLY A 242 16.40 42.55 -67.09
N THR A 243 17.18 42.69 -68.15
CA THR A 243 16.94 43.63 -69.26
C THR A 243 15.64 43.40 -70.03
N GLU A 244 15.04 42.21 -69.95
CA GLU A 244 13.74 41.86 -70.52
C GLU A 244 12.55 42.09 -69.55
N GLY A 245 12.77 42.70 -68.38
CA GLY A 245 11.74 42.91 -67.35
C GLY A 245 11.39 41.66 -66.52
N LYS A 246 12.18 40.59 -66.63
CA LYS A 246 12.02 39.35 -65.86
C LYS A 246 12.79 39.42 -64.54
N VAL A 247 12.16 39.00 -63.45
CA VAL A 247 12.75 38.93 -62.11
C VAL A 247 13.77 37.80 -62.06
N LYS A 248 15.00 38.09 -61.63
CA LYS A 248 16.07 37.11 -61.41
C LYS A 248 15.99 36.54 -59.99
N SER A 249 16.61 35.39 -59.77
CA SER A 249 16.74 34.81 -58.42
C SER A 249 17.77 35.53 -57.54
N SER A 250 18.67 36.33 -58.13
CA SER A 250 19.64 37.18 -57.41
C SER A 250 18.94 38.27 -56.60
N LEU A 251 19.46 38.54 -55.40
CA LEU A 251 18.94 39.58 -54.50
C LEU A 251 19.64 40.91 -54.76
N VAL A 252 18.90 42.01 -54.60
CA VAL A 252 19.44 43.37 -54.83
C VAL A 252 20.50 43.79 -53.80
N GLN A 253 20.51 43.15 -52.63
CA GLN A 253 21.45 43.36 -51.52
C GLN A 253 21.62 42.05 -50.73
N PRO A 254 22.67 41.90 -49.90
CA PRO A 254 22.77 40.76 -49.02
C PRO A 254 21.61 40.74 -48.02
N VAL A 255 21.24 39.53 -47.57
CA VAL A 255 20.01 39.26 -46.81
C VAL A 255 19.89 40.13 -45.56
N LYS A 256 21.00 40.39 -44.86
CA LYS A 256 21.03 41.16 -43.62
C LYS A 256 20.61 42.60 -43.84
N GLU A 257 21.21 43.27 -44.81
CA GLU A 257 20.92 44.66 -45.18
C GLU A 257 19.53 44.77 -45.78
N LEU A 258 19.18 43.84 -46.69
CA LEU A 258 17.88 43.83 -47.38
C LEU A 258 16.71 43.72 -46.39
N CYS A 259 16.77 42.77 -45.45
CA CYS A 259 15.72 42.61 -44.46
C CYS A 259 15.70 43.74 -43.42
N ALA A 260 16.87 44.26 -43.02
CA ALA A 260 16.98 45.32 -42.03
C ALA A 260 16.33 46.64 -42.47
N ASN A 261 16.33 46.94 -43.77
CA ASN A 261 15.73 48.15 -44.35
C ASN A 261 14.21 48.22 -44.13
N CYS A 262 13.54 47.07 -44.03
CA CYS A 262 12.10 46.97 -43.82
C CYS A 262 11.72 46.53 -42.40
N HIS A 263 12.66 45.97 -41.62
CA HIS A 263 12.45 45.43 -40.27
C HIS A 263 13.35 46.09 -39.22
N ASP A 264 13.23 47.41 -39.05
CA ASP A 264 14.03 48.21 -38.12
C ASP A 264 13.91 47.76 -36.64
N ASP A 265 12.74 47.23 -36.25
CA ASP A 265 12.52 46.70 -34.90
C ASP A 265 13.42 45.49 -34.58
N ILE A 266 13.66 44.63 -35.56
CA ILE A 266 14.56 43.47 -35.43
C ILE A 266 16.01 43.94 -35.42
N SER A 267 16.37 44.89 -36.27
CA SER A 267 17.70 45.50 -36.34
C SER A 267 18.12 46.16 -35.03
N LYS A 268 17.18 46.74 -34.28
CA LYS A 268 17.44 47.27 -32.93
C LYS A 268 17.66 46.17 -31.90
N LYS A 269 16.90 45.07 -31.97
CA LYS A 269 17.01 43.95 -31.03
C LYS A 269 18.32 43.17 -31.19
N THR A 270 18.80 42.97 -32.41
CA THR A 270 20.06 42.25 -32.67
C THR A 270 21.30 43.00 -32.18
N LYS A 271 21.18 44.30 -31.90
CA LYS A 271 22.24 45.16 -31.32
C LYS A 271 22.25 45.16 -29.79
N LYS A 272 21.33 44.47 -29.12
CA LYS A 272 21.29 44.39 -27.65
C LYS A 272 22.47 43.58 -27.08
N PRO A 273 22.83 43.77 -25.79
CA PRO A 273 23.99 43.13 -25.16
C PRO A 273 23.99 41.60 -25.24
N VAL A 274 22.81 40.99 -25.18
CA VAL A 274 22.64 39.54 -25.37
C VAL A 274 21.79 39.34 -26.62
N SER A 275 22.42 39.08 -27.76
CA SER A 275 21.75 38.85 -29.05
C SER A 275 21.81 37.38 -29.45
N HIS A 276 20.77 36.87 -30.12
CA HIS A 276 20.77 35.49 -30.63
C HIS A 276 21.63 35.40 -31.89
N PHE A 277 22.63 34.52 -31.91
CA PHE A 277 23.70 34.54 -32.92
C PHE A 277 23.22 34.49 -34.40
N PRO A 278 22.24 33.65 -34.82
CA PRO A 278 21.78 33.64 -36.21
C PRO A 278 21.14 34.98 -36.61
N ALA A 279 20.44 35.64 -35.68
CA ALA A 279 19.83 36.93 -35.94
C ALA A 279 20.87 38.05 -35.98
N ARG A 280 21.87 38.02 -35.09
CA ARG A 280 22.99 38.98 -35.09
C ARG A 280 23.83 38.90 -36.37
N ASP A 281 24.08 37.67 -36.82
CA ASP A 281 24.99 37.39 -37.93
C ASP A 281 24.29 37.54 -39.30
N GLY A 282 22.96 37.73 -39.32
CA GLY A 282 22.18 37.99 -40.54
C GLY A 282 21.65 36.75 -41.25
N ASP A 283 21.66 35.59 -40.58
CA ASP A 283 21.15 34.31 -41.07
C ASP A 283 19.60 34.23 -41.00
N CYS A 284 18.90 35.30 -41.38
CA CYS A 284 17.45 35.44 -41.25
C CYS A 284 16.70 34.28 -41.92
N LEU A 285 17.18 33.85 -43.08
CA LEU A 285 16.58 32.78 -43.88
C LEU A 285 16.78 31.39 -43.27
N LYS A 286 17.58 31.18 -42.22
CA LYS A 286 17.62 29.87 -41.53
C LYS A 286 16.31 29.58 -40.81
N CYS A 287 15.67 30.61 -40.27
CA CYS A 287 14.43 30.47 -39.51
C CYS A 287 13.21 31.02 -40.25
N HIS A 288 13.37 32.02 -41.11
CA HIS A 288 12.27 32.68 -41.83
C HIS A 288 12.19 32.27 -43.31
N SER A 289 10.96 32.29 -43.83
CA SER A 289 10.63 32.12 -45.24
C SER A 289 10.10 33.45 -45.78
N PRO A 290 10.80 34.10 -46.73
CA PRO A 290 10.49 35.46 -47.15
C PRO A 290 9.28 35.57 -48.09
N HIS A 291 8.77 34.45 -48.62
CA HIS A 291 7.62 34.45 -49.55
C HIS A 291 6.35 33.93 -48.89
N LYS A 292 6.44 32.80 -48.17
CA LYS A 292 5.28 32.18 -47.51
C LYS A 292 5.70 31.30 -46.35
N SER A 293 4.95 31.36 -45.25
CA SER A 293 5.02 30.35 -44.20
C SER A 293 3.72 30.21 -43.40
N ALA A 294 3.41 28.98 -42.98
CA ALA A 294 2.28 28.64 -42.12
C ALA A 294 2.38 29.14 -40.67
N SER A 295 3.54 29.66 -40.26
CA SER A 295 3.85 30.07 -38.89
C SER A 295 4.20 31.55 -38.85
N ARG A 296 3.52 32.35 -38.03
CA ARG A 296 3.79 33.80 -37.93
C ARG A 296 5.05 34.07 -37.07
N PRO A 297 5.91 35.05 -37.40
CA PRO A 297 5.91 35.93 -38.58
C PRO A 297 6.77 35.33 -39.70
N LEU A 298 6.21 34.38 -40.45
CA LEU A 298 6.82 33.68 -41.57
C LEU A 298 8.00 32.74 -41.23
N LEU A 299 7.87 31.94 -40.18
CA LEU A 299 8.85 30.93 -39.78
C LEU A 299 8.81 29.68 -40.68
N LYS A 300 9.93 29.11 -41.12
CA LYS A 300 9.98 27.93 -42.01
C LYS A 300 9.23 26.69 -41.51
N GLY A 301 8.93 26.61 -40.22
CA GLY A 301 8.21 25.54 -39.55
C GLY A 301 7.55 26.06 -38.26
N ASP A 302 7.13 25.16 -37.38
CA ASP A 302 6.65 25.56 -36.05
C ASP A 302 7.83 26.06 -35.19
N LEU A 303 7.56 27.00 -34.28
CA LEU A 303 8.60 27.63 -33.46
C LEU A 303 9.41 26.60 -32.65
N LYS A 304 8.75 25.56 -32.15
CA LYS A 304 9.43 24.48 -31.41
C LYS A 304 10.35 23.69 -32.34
N GLY A 305 9.87 23.26 -33.50
CA GLY A 305 10.64 22.52 -34.50
C GLY A 305 11.92 23.26 -34.89
N ILE A 306 11.80 24.53 -35.32
CA ILE A 306 12.95 25.34 -35.74
C ILE A 306 13.95 25.54 -34.61
N CYS A 307 13.47 25.86 -33.40
CA CYS A 307 14.38 26.06 -32.28
C CYS A 307 15.11 24.76 -31.90
N LEU A 308 14.43 23.61 -31.95
CA LEU A 308 15.02 22.32 -31.57
C LEU A 308 16.00 21.76 -32.59
N GLU A 309 15.98 22.21 -33.85
CA GLU A 309 17.03 21.87 -34.83
C GLU A 309 18.43 22.25 -34.32
N CYS A 310 18.52 23.33 -33.53
CA CYS A 310 19.77 23.79 -32.92
C CYS A 310 19.83 23.53 -31.41
N HIS A 311 18.70 23.64 -30.69
CA HIS A 311 18.60 23.41 -29.25
C HIS A 311 18.29 21.95 -28.89
N LEU A 312 19.06 21.02 -29.45
CA LEU A 312 18.85 19.56 -29.35
C LEU A 312 18.70 19.04 -27.90
N ARG A 313 19.40 19.68 -26.95
CA ARG A 313 19.33 19.32 -25.51
C ARG A 313 17.96 19.56 -24.87
N LEU A 314 17.10 20.37 -25.48
CA LEU A 314 15.74 20.62 -25.00
C LEU A 314 14.74 19.56 -25.47
N ASP A 315 15.06 18.72 -26.47
CA ASP A 315 14.16 17.66 -26.93
C ASP A 315 13.88 16.63 -25.81
N ASP A 316 14.89 16.33 -25.01
CA ASP A 316 14.74 15.46 -23.84
C ASP A 316 13.88 16.08 -22.73
N ASP A 317 13.85 17.41 -22.63
CA ASP A 317 12.98 18.13 -21.71
C ASP A 317 11.49 17.98 -22.09
N PHE A 318 11.17 17.83 -23.37
CA PHE A 318 9.79 17.58 -23.84
C PHE A 318 9.29 16.16 -23.56
N LYS A 319 10.20 15.21 -23.33
CA LYS A 319 9.86 13.81 -22.99
C LYS A 319 9.52 13.64 -21.51
N LYS A 320 9.83 14.64 -20.67
CA LYS A 320 9.52 14.61 -19.23
C LYS A 320 8.01 14.77 -19.00
N PRO A 321 7.45 14.12 -17.97
CA PRO A 321 6.00 14.08 -17.74
C PRO A 321 5.42 15.42 -17.32
N GLN A 322 6.21 16.33 -16.74
CA GLN A 322 5.75 17.65 -16.30
C GLN A 322 6.45 18.72 -17.14
N VAL A 323 5.78 19.14 -18.21
CA VAL A 323 6.25 20.23 -19.08
C VAL A 323 5.50 21.50 -18.71
N HIS A 324 6.24 22.59 -18.54
CA HIS A 324 5.67 23.90 -18.25
C HIS A 324 4.76 24.34 -19.40
N ALA A 325 3.55 24.81 -19.06
CA ALA A 325 2.46 24.99 -20.03
C ALA A 325 2.79 25.88 -21.24
N PRO A 326 3.54 27.00 -21.12
CA PRO A 326 4.00 27.76 -22.28
C PRO A 326 4.88 26.93 -23.23
N MET A 327 5.79 26.11 -22.70
CA MET A 327 6.63 25.23 -23.53
C MET A 327 5.81 24.14 -24.21
N ALA A 328 4.87 23.50 -23.50
CA ALA A 328 4.01 22.46 -24.08
C ALA A 328 3.17 22.98 -25.26
N LYS A 329 2.90 24.29 -25.30
CA LYS A 329 2.20 24.99 -26.39
C LYS A 329 3.14 25.58 -27.43
N SER A 330 4.43 25.22 -27.42
CA SER A 330 5.47 25.74 -28.33
C SER A 330 5.65 27.26 -28.27
N ARG A 331 5.42 27.89 -27.10
CA ARG A 331 5.54 29.33 -26.90
C ARG A 331 6.86 29.71 -26.21
N CYS A 332 7.98 29.42 -26.86
CA CYS A 332 9.32 29.77 -26.35
C CYS A 332 9.49 31.30 -26.22
N ASP A 333 8.83 32.04 -27.13
CA ASP A 333 8.76 33.50 -27.21
C ASP A 333 8.01 34.17 -26.05
N ALA A 334 7.25 33.40 -25.26
CA ALA A 334 6.54 33.94 -24.10
C ALA A 334 7.53 34.43 -23.02
N CYS A 335 8.65 33.73 -22.88
CA CYS A 335 9.68 34.03 -21.90
C CYS A 335 10.97 34.55 -22.55
N HIS A 336 11.28 34.11 -23.78
CA HIS A 336 12.49 34.50 -24.49
C HIS A 336 12.22 35.53 -25.58
N GLU A 337 13.17 36.46 -25.76
CA GLU A 337 13.25 37.36 -26.89
C GLU A 337 14.28 36.82 -27.88
N SER A 338 13.80 36.11 -28.90
CA SER A 338 14.61 35.25 -29.78
C SER A 338 15.61 35.99 -30.69
N HIS A 339 15.53 37.32 -30.79
CA HIS A 339 16.45 38.12 -31.60
C HIS A 339 17.52 38.82 -30.74
N GLY A 340 17.14 39.28 -29.55
CA GLY A 340 18.07 39.87 -28.59
C GLY A 340 17.38 40.52 -27.40
N SER A 341 18.04 40.48 -26.24
CA SER A 341 17.57 40.99 -24.96
C SER A 341 18.71 41.67 -24.19
N ASP A 342 18.35 42.50 -23.22
CA ASP A 342 19.28 43.07 -22.25
C ASP A 342 19.59 42.07 -21.12
N ASN A 343 18.81 40.98 -21.02
CA ASN A 343 18.93 39.98 -19.97
C ASN A 343 19.67 38.71 -20.45
N LYS A 344 20.43 38.08 -19.54
CA LYS A 344 21.11 36.80 -19.76
C LYS A 344 20.14 35.73 -20.25
N LYS A 345 20.60 34.82 -21.12
CA LYS A 345 19.79 33.75 -21.73
C LYS A 345 18.59 34.25 -22.54
N LEU A 346 18.64 35.49 -23.04
CA LEU A 346 17.63 36.08 -23.92
C LEU A 346 16.23 36.15 -23.28
N VAL A 347 16.11 36.24 -21.97
CA VAL A 347 14.78 36.33 -21.33
C VAL A 347 14.21 37.75 -21.44
N ARG A 348 12.89 37.88 -21.45
CA ARG A 348 12.20 39.18 -21.59
C ARG A 348 12.32 40.08 -20.36
N SER A 349 12.49 39.49 -19.18
CA SER A 349 12.66 40.22 -17.91
C SER A 349 13.59 39.45 -16.98
N ALA A 350 14.31 40.16 -16.11
CA ALA A 350 15.20 39.55 -15.13
C ALA A 350 14.46 39.14 -13.84
N GLY A 351 15.03 38.17 -13.13
CA GLY A 351 14.60 37.78 -11.78
C GLY A 351 13.19 37.19 -11.69
N GLU A 352 12.56 37.34 -10.51
CA GLU A 352 11.22 36.82 -10.23
C GLU A 352 10.13 37.51 -11.07
N GLY A 353 10.36 38.73 -11.54
CA GLY A 353 9.41 39.52 -12.33
C GLY A 353 8.94 38.81 -13.60
N LEU A 354 9.82 38.03 -14.26
CA LEU A 354 9.46 37.21 -15.42
C LEU A 354 8.44 36.13 -15.11
N CYS A 355 8.56 35.51 -13.93
CA CYS A 355 7.66 34.44 -13.50
C CYS A 355 6.34 35.03 -12.99
N LEU A 356 6.43 36.08 -12.17
CA LEU A 356 5.30 36.70 -11.50
C LEU A 356 4.36 37.44 -12.47
N SER A 357 4.83 37.84 -13.65
CA SER A 357 3.96 38.41 -14.70
C SER A 357 2.88 37.43 -15.20
N CYS A 358 3.11 36.13 -15.03
CA CYS A 358 2.14 35.07 -15.38
C CYS A 358 1.58 34.36 -14.14
N HIS A 359 2.33 34.28 -13.04
CA HIS A 359 1.95 33.60 -11.81
C HIS A 359 1.36 34.55 -10.75
N GLU A 360 0.30 35.28 -11.11
CA GLU A 360 -0.32 36.31 -10.27
C GLU A 360 -0.73 35.81 -8.86
N LYS A 361 -1.18 34.55 -8.75
CA LYS A 361 -1.51 33.93 -7.46
C LYS A 361 -0.31 33.85 -6.52
N VAL A 362 0.86 33.50 -7.06
CA VAL A 362 2.12 33.42 -6.30
C VAL A 362 2.61 34.82 -5.98
N ALA A 363 2.45 35.78 -6.89
CA ALA A 363 2.78 37.19 -6.64
C ALA A 363 1.99 37.74 -5.44
N LYS A 364 0.68 37.47 -5.38
CA LYS A 364 -0.17 37.83 -4.24
C LYS A 364 0.24 37.13 -2.94
N GLU A 365 0.69 35.88 -3.00
CA GLU A 365 1.18 35.13 -1.84
C GLU A 365 2.48 35.73 -1.28
N LEU A 366 3.44 36.03 -2.15
CA LEU A 366 4.72 36.63 -1.78
C LEU A 366 4.58 38.06 -1.23
N ALA A 367 3.52 38.77 -1.59
CA ALA A 367 3.23 40.13 -1.11
C ALA A 367 2.64 40.19 0.32
N ARG A 368 2.16 39.07 0.89
CA ARG A 368 1.54 39.03 2.24
C ARG A 368 2.56 39.30 3.34
N THR A 369 2.14 39.76 4.52
CA THR A 369 3.03 39.85 5.70
C THR A 369 3.41 38.45 6.22
N GLY A 370 4.60 38.29 6.81
CA GLY A 370 5.06 37.00 7.38
C GLY A 370 6.45 36.58 6.91
N THR A 371 6.85 35.36 7.29
CA THR A 371 8.19 34.79 7.04
C THR A 371 8.31 34.35 5.59
N ARG A 372 9.27 34.91 4.84
CA ARG A 372 9.64 34.47 3.47
C ARG A 372 10.68 33.36 3.57
N HIS A 373 10.56 32.33 2.74
CA HIS A 373 11.55 31.25 2.69
C HIS A 373 12.86 31.76 2.08
N ALA A 374 13.98 31.69 2.82
CA ALA A 374 15.27 32.26 2.40
C ALA A 374 15.79 31.73 1.04
N ALA A 375 15.47 30.48 0.68
CA ALA A 375 15.82 29.95 -0.65
C ALA A 375 15.18 30.69 -1.84
N LEU A 376 14.17 31.55 -1.61
CA LEU A 376 13.64 32.45 -2.65
C LEU A 376 14.58 33.62 -2.96
N ASP A 377 15.55 33.89 -2.10
CA ASP A 377 16.50 34.99 -2.26
C ASP A 377 17.81 34.49 -2.90
N ASP A 378 18.05 33.17 -2.87
CA ASP A 378 19.15 32.50 -3.55
C ASP A 378 18.67 31.93 -4.91
N ASN A 379 19.03 32.58 -6.02
CA ASN A 379 18.64 32.23 -7.41
C ASN A 379 17.12 32.15 -7.69
N GLY A 380 16.29 32.64 -6.76
CA GLY A 380 14.86 32.84 -6.94
C GLY A 380 14.04 31.56 -7.03
N CYS A 381 12.98 31.59 -7.83
CA CYS A 381 12.07 30.46 -8.02
C CYS A 381 12.77 29.19 -8.53
N LEU A 382 13.89 29.34 -9.24
CA LEU A 382 14.57 28.25 -9.93
C LEU A 382 15.36 27.31 -9.02
N THR A 383 15.55 27.70 -7.76
CA THR A 383 16.15 26.85 -6.73
C THR A 383 15.27 25.65 -6.42
N CYS A 384 13.95 25.80 -6.54
CA CYS A 384 13.00 24.73 -6.31
C CYS A 384 12.26 24.29 -7.58
N HIS A 385 12.05 25.19 -8.56
CA HIS A 385 11.25 24.93 -9.75
C HIS A 385 12.07 24.87 -11.05
N GLY A 386 11.75 23.92 -11.92
CA GLY A 386 12.22 23.90 -13.30
C GLY A 386 11.36 24.79 -14.19
N ALA A 387 11.95 25.81 -14.82
CA ALA A 387 11.24 26.75 -15.71
C ALA A 387 10.69 26.10 -17.00
N HIS A 388 11.24 24.96 -17.38
CA HIS A 388 10.97 24.27 -18.65
C HIS A 388 10.17 22.99 -18.41
N SER A 389 10.79 22.01 -17.78
CA SER A 389 10.14 20.76 -17.43
C SER A 389 10.89 20.04 -16.32
N THR A 390 10.18 19.18 -15.60
CA THR A 390 10.78 18.31 -14.58
C THR A 390 10.10 16.94 -14.57
N LEU A 391 10.68 16.02 -13.79
CA LEU A 391 10.08 14.71 -13.55
C LEU A 391 9.00 14.75 -12.46
N ASN A 392 8.95 15.83 -11.65
CA ASN A 392 8.18 15.90 -10.43
C ASN A 392 7.00 16.87 -10.57
N GLY A 393 5.89 16.56 -9.91
CA GLY A 393 4.70 17.44 -9.91
C GLY A 393 5.02 18.86 -9.44
N LYS A 394 4.18 19.83 -9.86
CA LYS A 394 4.38 21.27 -9.60
C LYS A 394 5.72 21.83 -10.14
N LEU A 395 6.31 21.15 -11.14
CA LEU A 395 7.60 21.51 -11.74
C LEU A 395 8.75 21.57 -10.73
N LEU A 396 8.75 20.74 -9.69
CA LEU A 396 9.87 20.72 -8.74
C LEU A 396 11.11 20.06 -9.34
N VAL A 397 12.30 20.62 -9.07
CA VAL A 397 13.59 20.10 -9.59
C VAL A 397 13.96 18.74 -8.99
N ALA A 398 13.42 18.41 -7.81
CA ALA A 398 13.49 17.11 -7.17
C ALA A 398 12.16 16.76 -6.50
N ALA A 399 11.97 15.50 -6.09
CA ALA A 399 10.82 15.10 -5.28
C ALA A 399 10.80 15.91 -3.97
N GLU A 400 9.64 16.38 -3.53
CA GLU A 400 9.50 17.36 -2.44
C GLU A 400 10.29 17.00 -1.17
N ALA A 401 10.19 15.75 -0.70
CA ALA A 401 10.93 15.31 0.48
C ALA A 401 12.46 15.38 0.29
N VAL A 402 12.95 15.03 -0.90
CA VAL A 402 14.39 15.08 -1.24
C VAL A 402 14.85 16.53 -1.42
N LEU A 403 14.01 17.35 -2.05
CA LEU A 403 14.28 18.77 -2.27
C LEU A 403 14.45 19.51 -0.94
N CYS A 404 13.51 19.34 -0.01
CA CYS A 404 13.54 20.02 1.28
C CYS A 404 14.69 19.49 2.16
N THR A 405 14.85 18.17 2.28
CA THR A 405 15.91 17.57 3.13
C THR A 405 17.33 17.75 2.56
N GLY A 406 17.45 18.10 1.27
CA GLY A 406 18.72 18.48 0.67
C GLY A 406 19.33 19.75 1.29
N CYS A 407 18.49 20.65 1.80
CA CYS A 407 18.92 21.87 2.50
C CYS A 407 18.68 21.78 4.02
N HIS A 408 17.62 21.10 4.45
CA HIS A 408 17.27 20.91 5.87
C HIS A 408 17.79 19.56 6.39
N GLY A 409 19.08 19.51 6.71
CA GLY A 409 19.77 18.28 7.12
C GLY A 409 19.30 17.69 8.46
N ASP A 410 18.79 18.52 9.35
CA ASP A 410 18.12 18.15 10.60
C ASP A 410 16.87 17.28 10.38
N LEU A 411 16.17 17.48 9.26
CA LEU A 411 14.99 16.68 8.90
C LEU A 411 15.35 15.28 8.37
N LYS A 412 16.62 15.00 8.10
CA LYS A 412 17.10 13.70 7.61
C LYS A 412 16.98 12.61 8.68
N GLU A 413 17.18 12.97 9.96
CA GLU A 413 16.94 12.09 11.11
C GLU A 413 15.45 11.77 11.30
N ALA A 414 14.57 12.74 11.02
CA ALA A 414 13.12 12.51 11.03
C ALA A 414 12.65 11.53 9.93
N GLY A 415 13.45 11.36 8.88
CA GLY A 415 13.27 10.30 7.88
C GLY A 415 13.55 8.89 8.39
N GLY A 416 14.21 8.73 9.54
CA GLY A 416 14.57 7.46 10.17
C GLY A 416 13.53 6.89 11.13
N TYR A 417 12.54 7.68 11.55
CA TYR A 417 11.52 7.22 12.50
C TYR A 417 10.70 6.05 11.95
N ARG A 418 10.46 5.06 12.83
CA ARG A 418 9.67 3.87 12.52
C ARG A 418 8.22 4.21 12.20
N ARG A 419 7.67 5.25 12.82
CA ARG A 419 6.30 5.75 12.58
C ARG A 419 6.40 7.19 12.08
N LYS A 420 5.90 7.43 10.88
CA LYS A 420 5.91 8.76 10.25
C LYS A 420 4.50 9.31 10.23
N HIS A 421 4.36 10.63 10.34
CA HIS A 421 3.07 11.27 10.29
C HIS A 421 2.45 11.02 8.91
N LYS A 422 1.27 10.40 8.85
CA LYS A 422 0.69 9.89 7.59
C LYS A 422 0.52 10.98 6.50
N PRO A 423 0.00 12.18 6.80
CA PRO A 423 -0.06 13.28 5.84
C PRO A 423 1.30 13.63 5.24
N LEU A 424 2.38 13.58 6.02
CA LEU A 424 3.73 13.87 5.55
C LEU A 424 4.20 12.82 4.51
N VAL A 425 3.88 11.54 4.73
CA VAL A 425 4.27 10.45 3.81
C VAL A 425 3.44 10.46 2.53
N GLU A 426 2.13 10.71 2.63
CA GLU A 426 1.21 10.60 1.50
C GLU A 426 1.18 11.85 0.63
N GLN A 427 1.39 13.03 1.21
CA GLN A 427 1.13 14.31 0.54
C GLN A 427 2.29 15.32 0.65
N GLY A 428 3.37 15.00 1.38
CA GLY A 428 4.58 15.82 1.45
C GLY A 428 4.56 16.93 2.50
N CYS A 429 5.63 17.73 2.52
CA CYS A 429 5.87 18.80 3.50
C CYS A 429 4.87 19.95 3.36
N SER A 430 4.48 20.28 2.12
CA SER A 430 3.58 21.38 1.76
C SER A 430 2.13 21.19 2.17
N VAL A 431 1.80 20.05 2.81
CA VAL A 431 0.50 19.85 3.46
C VAL A 431 0.36 20.78 4.66
N CYS A 432 1.42 20.87 5.46
CA CYS A 432 1.46 21.65 6.69
C CYS A 432 2.28 22.94 6.53
N HIS A 433 3.28 22.95 5.66
CA HIS A 433 4.13 24.11 5.40
C HIS A 433 3.71 24.86 4.12
N THR A 434 3.99 26.16 4.08
CA THR A 434 3.92 26.99 2.88
C THR A 434 5.35 27.33 2.46
N PRO A 435 5.90 26.67 1.43
CA PRO A 435 7.33 26.76 1.10
C PRO A 435 7.76 28.12 0.52
N HIS A 436 6.83 29.03 0.18
CA HIS A 436 7.17 30.35 -0.31
C HIS A 436 7.15 31.41 0.80
N ARG A 437 5.97 31.59 1.42
CA ARG A 437 5.76 32.58 2.49
C ARG A 437 4.63 32.14 3.40
N SER A 438 4.80 32.29 4.71
CA SER A 438 3.73 31.98 5.67
C SER A 438 3.70 32.93 6.86
N GLU A 439 2.52 33.07 7.44
CA GLU A 439 2.29 33.82 8.68
C GLU A 439 2.79 33.04 9.91
N GLY A 440 2.74 31.69 9.87
CA GLY A 440 3.18 30.86 10.99
C GLY A 440 4.69 30.70 11.13
N LYS A 441 5.18 30.63 12.37
CA LYS A 441 6.58 30.32 12.70
C LYS A 441 7.03 29.01 12.02
N GLY A 442 8.21 29.03 11.38
CA GLY A 442 8.72 27.86 10.65
C GLY A 442 7.95 27.56 9.35
N LEU A 443 7.33 28.58 8.75
CA LEU A 443 6.57 28.49 7.49
C LEU A 443 5.38 27.55 7.54
N THR A 444 4.77 27.33 8.71
CA THR A 444 3.53 26.54 8.80
C THR A 444 2.34 27.34 8.28
N LYS A 445 1.35 26.66 7.67
CA LYS A 445 0.14 27.29 7.13
C LYS A 445 -0.71 28.03 8.17
N GLN A 446 -0.60 27.63 9.43
CA GLN A 446 -1.28 28.21 10.58
C GLN A 446 -0.37 28.10 11.81
N GLU A 447 -0.62 28.94 12.81
CA GLU A 447 0.11 28.90 14.09
C GLU A 447 -0.48 27.89 15.09
N GLY A 448 0.42 27.31 15.89
CA GLY A 448 0.09 26.48 17.05
C GLY A 448 -0.82 25.28 16.75
N ALA A 449 -1.69 24.95 17.72
CA ALA A 449 -2.61 23.82 17.61
C ALA A 449 -3.68 24.00 16.53
N GLY A 450 -3.92 25.25 16.07
CA GLY A 450 -4.84 25.55 14.98
C GLY A 450 -4.53 24.75 13.71
N LEU A 451 -3.24 24.65 13.36
CA LEU A 451 -2.75 23.84 12.25
C LEU A 451 -3.12 22.36 12.41
N CYS A 452 -2.98 21.82 13.61
CA CYS A 452 -3.28 20.41 13.87
C CYS A 452 -4.79 20.14 13.74
N TYR A 453 -5.62 21.06 14.22
CA TYR A 453 -7.08 20.91 14.23
C TYR A 453 -7.74 20.96 12.85
N THR A 454 -7.06 21.45 11.81
CA THR A 454 -7.57 21.36 10.43
C THR A 454 -7.76 19.92 9.99
N CYS A 455 -7.01 18.98 10.57
CA CYS A 455 -7.11 17.55 10.31
C CYS A 455 -7.56 16.76 11.56
N HIS A 456 -7.17 17.19 12.76
CA HIS A 456 -7.48 16.55 14.04
C HIS A 456 -8.65 17.23 14.76
N GLY A 457 -9.76 17.44 14.05
CA GLY A 457 -10.95 18.11 14.61
C GLY A 457 -11.54 17.41 15.84
N ASP A 458 -11.40 16.09 15.95
CA ASP A 458 -11.83 15.34 17.14
C ASP A 458 -10.97 15.65 18.37
N MET A 459 -9.69 15.99 18.19
CA MET A 459 -8.83 16.40 19.30
C MET A 459 -9.23 17.77 19.83
N LYS A 460 -9.67 18.69 18.95
CA LYS A 460 -10.24 19.98 19.36
C LYS A 460 -11.45 19.79 20.29
N LYS A 461 -12.26 18.76 20.05
CA LYS A 461 -13.39 18.40 20.93
C LYS A 461 -12.90 17.75 22.23
N ALA A 462 -11.90 16.87 22.15
CA ALA A 462 -11.37 16.17 23.32
C ALA A 462 -10.77 17.11 24.37
N VAL A 463 -9.99 18.12 23.94
CA VAL A 463 -9.41 19.13 24.84
C VAL A 463 -10.43 20.16 25.34
N ALA A 464 -11.64 20.14 24.80
CA ALA A 464 -12.76 21.00 25.22
C ALA A 464 -13.77 20.27 26.13
N LYS A 465 -13.52 19.00 26.48
CA LYS A 465 -14.36 18.24 27.41
C LYS A 465 -14.30 18.82 28.82
N LYS A 466 -15.22 18.38 29.69
CA LYS A 466 -15.41 18.90 31.06
C LYS A 466 -14.14 18.91 31.91
N PHE A 467 -13.29 17.89 31.78
CA PHE A 467 -12.00 17.80 32.44
C PHE A 467 -10.91 17.67 31.38
N PRO A 468 -10.38 18.79 30.85
CA PRO A 468 -9.28 18.75 29.91
C PRO A 468 -7.97 18.48 30.63
N HIS A 469 -7.02 17.84 29.94
CA HIS A 469 -5.66 17.72 30.47
C HIS A 469 -4.88 19.00 30.13
N SER A 470 -4.46 19.76 31.13
CA SER A 470 -3.87 21.10 30.91
C SER A 470 -2.74 21.14 29.87
N PRO A 471 -1.74 20.23 29.89
CA PRO A 471 -0.69 20.20 28.86
C PRO A 471 -1.23 20.04 27.43
N ALA A 472 -2.36 19.34 27.24
CA ALA A 472 -2.97 19.15 25.93
C ALA A 472 -3.70 20.39 25.40
N THR A 473 -4.06 21.33 26.29
CA THR A 473 -4.66 22.63 25.92
C THR A 473 -3.61 23.66 25.50
N GLU A 474 -2.38 23.52 26.01
CA GLU A 474 -1.27 24.46 25.77
C GLU A 474 -0.51 24.17 24.47
N GLY A 475 -0.50 22.91 24.00
CA GLY A 475 0.06 22.55 22.71
C GLY A 475 0.26 21.05 22.50
N CYS A 476 0.28 20.62 21.24
CA CYS A 476 0.36 19.20 20.90
C CYS A 476 1.80 18.65 20.87
N VAL A 477 2.78 19.51 20.54
CA VAL A 477 4.13 19.07 20.15
C VAL A 477 5.06 18.77 21.32
N SER A 478 4.67 19.12 22.54
CA SER A 478 5.35 18.72 23.79
C SER A 478 5.25 17.21 24.02
N CYS A 479 4.15 16.62 23.57
CA CYS A 479 3.89 15.19 23.70
C CYS A 479 3.97 14.45 22.37
N HIS A 480 3.66 15.08 21.23
CA HIS A 480 3.64 14.44 19.90
C HIS A 480 4.72 14.95 18.96
N GLY A 481 5.38 14.05 18.23
CA GLY A 481 6.29 14.36 17.13
C GLY A 481 5.51 14.60 15.82
N PRO A 482 5.36 15.84 15.32
CA PRO A 482 4.55 16.16 14.15
C PRO A 482 5.12 15.63 12.82
N HIS A 483 6.42 15.34 12.78
CA HIS A 483 7.09 14.74 11.62
C HIS A 483 7.18 13.21 11.69
N GLY A 484 7.35 12.66 12.90
CA GLY A 484 7.79 11.27 13.09
C GLY A 484 8.09 10.95 14.55
N SER A 485 7.98 9.68 14.92
CA SER A 485 8.46 9.13 16.19
C SER A 485 8.63 7.60 16.09
N ASP A 486 9.43 6.99 16.97
CA ASP A 486 9.52 5.53 17.09
C ASP A 486 8.42 4.90 17.94
N THR A 487 7.63 5.72 18.63
CA THR A 487 6.63 5.29 19.62
C THR A 487 5.22 5.28 19.04
N LYS A 488 4.31 4.59 19.74
CA LYS A 488 2.88 4.53 19.36
C LYS A 488 2.25 5.91 19.50
N ALA A 489 1.26 6.21 18.67
CA ALA A 489 0.56 7.50 18.64
C ALA A 489 1.48 8.73 18.43
N MET A 490 2.69 8.50 17.87
CA MET A 490 3.65 9.56 17.55
C MET A 490 4.13 10.33 18.78
N LEU A 491 4.23 9.69 19.95
CA LEU A 491 4.67 10.37 21.16
C LEU A 491 6.16 10.74 21.09
N ALA A 492 6.56 11.88 21.63
CA ALA A 492 7.96 12.33 21.63
C ALA A 492 8.88 11.39 22.44
N LYS A 493 8.33 10.65 23.41
CA LYS A 493 9.00 9.62 24.22
C LYS A 493 8.06 8.43 24.44
N ASP A 494 8.53 7.35 25.07
CA ASP A 494 7.64 6.28 25.51
C ASP A 494 6.62 6.80 26.54
N GLU A 495 5.43 6.22 26.54
CA GLU A 495 4.27 6.72 27.28
C GLU A 495 4.55 6.87 28.79
N LYS A 496 5.19 5.87 29.39
CA LYS A 496 5.54 5.88 30.81
C LYS A 496 6.50 7.02 31.15
N SER A 497 7.61 7.13 30.41
CA SER A 497 8.61 8.17 30.67
C SER A 497 8.09 9.56 30.33
N LEU A 498 7.22 9.68 29.33
CA LEU A 498 6.57 10.94 28.98
C LEU A 498 5.65 11.42 30.10
N CYS A 499 4.72 10.58 30.58
CA CYS A 499 3.80 10.96 31.66
C CYS A 499 4.54 11.23 32.97
N LEU A 500 5.52 10.40 33.32
CA LEU A 500 6.32 10.57 34.55
C LEU A 500 7.31 11.74 34.50
N SER A 501 7.48 12.38 33.35
CA SER A 501 8.24 13.64 33.29
C SER A 501 7.49 14.80 33.94
N CYS A 502 6.15 14.68 34.08
CA CYS A 502 5.31 15.63 34.79
C CYS A 502 4.65 15.04 36.05
N HIS A 503 4.34 13.74 36.07
CA HIS A 503 3.69 13.04 37.19
C HIS A 503 4.68 12.23 38.04
N ASP A 504 5.69 12.91 38.60
CA ASP A 504 6.76 12.26 39.37
C ASP A 504 6.27 11.60 40.67
N ASP A 505 5.21 12.14 41.26
CA ASP A 505 4.54 11.66 42.47
C ASP A 505 4.06 10.21 42.35
N LEU A 506 3.76 9.75 41.12
CA LEU A 506 3.30 8.39 40.87
C LEU A 506 4.43 7.35 40.96
N LYS A 507 5.70 7.74 40.91
CA LYS A 507 6.84 6.80 40.94
C LYS A 507 6.84 5.91 42.18
N GLU A 508 6.42 6.43 43.33
CA GLU A 508 6.37 5.65 44.58
C GLU A 508 5.28 4.57 44.58
N ILE A 509 4.18 4.79 43.85
CA ILE A 509 3.10 3.80 43.72
C ILE A 509 3.59 2.57 42.94
N PHE A 510 4.44 2.79 41.93
CA PHE A 510 5.01 1.71 41.11
C PHE A 510 6.07 0.86 41.82
N LYS A 511 6.50 1.25 43.02
CA LYS A 511 7.41 0.47 43.87
C LYS A 511 6.68 -0.45 44.86
N ARG A 512 5.35 -0.36 44.96
CA ARG A 512 4.55 -1.14 45.91
C ARG A 512 4.48 -2.63 45.56
N ARG A 513 4.17 -3.46 46.56
CA ARG A 513 4.17 -4.93 46.44
C ARG A 513 3.23 -5.47 45.36
N ALA A 514 2.05 -4.87 45.19
CA ALA A 514 1.08 -5.27 44.19
C ALA A 514 0.71 -4.06 43.32
N VAL A 515 1.27 -3.99 42.11
CA VAL A 515 0.96 -2.96 41.12
C VAL A 515 0.09 -3.57 40.03
N HIS A 516 -0.95 -2.86 39.63
CA HIS A 516 -1.85 -3.33 38.57
C HIS A 516 -1.09 -3.39 37.23
N THR A 517 -1.18 -4.50 36.51
CA THR A 517 -0.33 -4.80 35.33
C THR A 517 -0.31 -3.71 34.24
N PRO A 518 -1.45 -3.12 33.83
CA PRO A 518 -1.44 -1.99 32.88
C PRO A 518 -0.64 -0.79 33.41
N ALA A 519 -0.79 -0.46 34.70
CA ALA A 519 -0.08 0.63 35.35
C ALA A 519 1.43 0.33 35.45
N ALA A 520 1.81 -0.89 35.83
CA ALA A 520 3.21 -1.32 35.92
C ALA A 520 3.97 -1.17 34.58
N ARG A 521 3.30 -1.53 33.48
CA ARG A 521 3.81 -1.40 32.11
C ARG A 521 3.82 0.04 31.59
N GLY A 522 3.14 0.96 32.28
CA GLY A 522 3.03 2.36 31.88
C GLY A 522 2.04 2.61 30.74
N ASP A 523 1.01 1.76 30.62
CA ASP A 523 -0.09 1.92 29.66
C ASP A 523 -1.16 2.86 30.25
N CYS A 524 -0.79 4.10 30.60
CA CYS A 524 -1.63 5.09 31.27
C CYS A 524 -2.88 5.44 30.46
N ALA A 525 -2.72 5.62 29.14
CA ALA A 525 -3.77 5.99 28.20
C ALA A 525 -4.79 4.87 27.94
N GLY A 526 -4.53 3.65 28.45
CA GLY A 526 -5.50 2.56 28.43
C GLY A 526 -6.71 2.83 29.34
N CYS A 527 -6.52 3.65 30.38
CA CYS A 527 -7.58 3.99 31.32
C CYS A 527 -7.86 5.49 31.43
N HIS A 528 -6.83 6.31 31.19
CA HIS A 528 -6.93 7.76 31.18
C HIS A 528 -6.96 8.30 29.75
N ASP A 529 -7.67 9.39 29.50
CA ASP A 529 -7.59 10.14 28.24
C ASP A 529 -6.62 11.31 28.45
N PRO A 530 -5.39 11.25 27.88
CA PRO A 530 -4.37 12.27 28.10
C PRO A 530 -4.67 13.61 27.42
N HIS A 531 -5.80 13.73 26.69
CA HIS A 531 -6.25 14.99 26.09
C HIS A 531 -7.38 15.64 26.89
N GLY A 532 -8.30 14.82 27.39
CA GLY A 532 -9.45 15.29 28.17
C GLY A 532 -10.58 14.27 28.23
N ALA A 533 -11.33 14.27 29.33
CA ALA A 533 -12.50 13.41 29.51
C ALA A 533 -13.66 14.17 30.16
N ASP A 534 -14.87 13.63 30.04
CA ASP A 534 -16.04 14.18 30.75
C ASP A 534 -16.11 13.72 32.22
N ARG A 535 -15.14 12.90 32.63
CA ARG A 535 -15.07 12.25 33.94
C ARG A 535 -13.87 12.76 34.73
N PRO A 536 -14.00 12.84 36.07
CA PRO A 536 -12.90 13.25 36.93
C PRO A 536 -11.71 12.30 36.77
N LYS A 537 -10.50 12.81 37.02
CA LYS A 537 -9.23 12.07 36.84
C LYS A 537 -9.02 11.54 35.41
N LEU A 538 -9.66 12.18 34.42
CA LEU A 538 -9.48 11.90 32.99
C LEU A 538 -9.86 10.47 32.58
N LEU A 539 -10.81 9.81 33.27
CA LEU A 539 -11.14 8.41 32.96
C LEU A 539 -11.86 8.25 31.60
N SER A 540 -11.36 7.35 30.77
CA SER A 540 -11.86 7.10 29.41
C SER A 540 -13.27 6.47 29.40
N LEU A 541 -13.63 5.72 30.45
CA LEU A 541 -14.94 5.08 30.63
C LEU A 541 -15.43 5.23 32.07
N ALA A 542 -16.71 4.96 32.32
CA ALA A 542 -17.32 5.03 33.64
C ALA A 542 -17.12 3.74 34.44
N GLY A 543 -16.92 3.88 35.76
CA GLY A 543 -17.12 2.83 36.76
C GLY A 543 -16.55 1.46 36.36
N ALA A 544 -17.37 0.41 36.49
CA ALA A 544 -16.95 -0.95 36.18
C ALA A 544 -16.73 -1.22 34.68
N GLU A 545 -17.38 -0.48 33.78
CA GLU A 545 -17.18 -0.63 32.34
C GLU A 545 -15.73 -0.31 31.91
N LEU A 546 -15.05 0.59 32.62
CA LEU A 546 -13.62 0.83 32.42
C LEU A 546 -12.81 -0.44 32.70
N CYS A 547 -13.08 -1.10 33.82
CA CYS A 547 -12.41 -2.32 34.24
C CYS A 547 -12.73 -3.50 33.30
N TYR A 548 -14.00 -3.64 32.89
CA TYR A 548 -14.46 -4.72 32.01
C TYR A 548 -14.00 -4.58 30.56
N SER A 549 -13.48 -3.42 30.17
CA SER A 549 -12.84 -3.26 28.86
C SER A 549 -11.65 -4.23 28.69
N CYS A 550 -10.99 -4.58 29.80
CA CYS A 550 -9.96 -5.62 29.88
C CYS A 550 -10.44 -6.90 30.60
N HIS A 551 -11.19 -6.78 31.69
CA HIS A 551 -11.66 -7.91 32.50
C HIS A 551 -12.99 -8.51 32.00
N LYS A 552 -13.05 -8.84 30.70
CA LYS A 552 -14.28 -9.33 30.04
C LYS A 552 -14.79 -10.66 30.60
N GLU A 553 -13.87 -11.55 30.96
CA GLU A 553 -14.23 -12.84 31.57
C GLU A 553 -14.89 -12.66 32.95
N GLU A 554 -14.42 -11.67 33.74
CA GLU A 554 -15.06 -11.35 35.01
C GLU A 554 -16.44 -10.71 34.80
N LYS A 555 -16.60 -9.84 33.78
CA LYS A 555 -17.93 -9.32 33.40
C LYS A 555 -18.92 -10.44 33.08
N LYS A 556 -18.47 -11.49 32.37
CA LYS A 556 -19.30 -12.66 32.09
C LYS A 556 -19.62 -13.42 33.37
N ARG A 557 -18.59 -13.73 34.17
CA ARG A 557 -18.73 -14.47 35.42
C ARG A 557 -19.69 -13.79 36.40
N PHE A 558 -19.63 -12.46 36.53
CA PHE A 558 -20.50 -11.69 37.43
C PHE A 558 -21.95 -11.61 36.94
N ARG A 559 -22.21 -11.80 35.63
CA ARG A 559 -23.57 -11.93 35.10
C ARG A 559 -24.19 -13.30 35.37
N GLU A 560 -23.37 -14.34 35.43
CA GLU A 560 -23.80 -15.74 35.54
C GLU A 560 -23.87 -16.24 37.00
N GLY A 561 -23.16 -15.58 37.93
CA GLY A 561 -23.10 -15.93 39.35
C GLY A 561 -23.90 -15.00 40.26
N LYS A 562 -24.09 -15.42 41.53
CA LYS A 562 -24.57 -14.52 42.58
C LYS A 562 -23.42 -13.62 43.00
N VAL A 563 -23.57 -12.31 42.78
CA VAL A 563 -22.53 -11.31 43.04
C VAL A 563 -22.63 -10.73 44.44
N HIS A 564 -21.50 -10.31 44.99
CA HIS A 564 -21.46 -9.56 46.24
C HIS A 564 -21.93 -8.11 46.03
N LEU A 565 -22.63 -7.53 47.01
CA LEU A 565 -23.30 -6.23 46.89
C LEU A 565 -22.40 -5.06 46.40
N PRO A 566 -21.12 -4.92 46.81
CA PRO A 566 -20.22 -3.91 46.26
C PRO A 566 -19.90 -4.11 44.77
N VAL A 567 -19.87 -5.36 44.29
CA VAL A 567 -19.65 -5.70 42.88
C VAL A 567 -20.92 -5.41 42.08
N GLU A 568 -22.09 -5.75 42.61
CA GLU A 568 -23.38 -5.39 42.04
C GLU A 568 -23.54 -3.87 41.87
N LYS A 569 -23.03 -3.10 42.84
CA LYS A 569 -22.99 -1.62 42.80
C LYS A 569 -21.82 -1.03 42.00
N GLU A 570 -21.03 -1.86 41.31
CA GLU A 570 -19.90 -1.45 40.47
C GLU A 570 -18.76 -0.70 41.22
N LYS A 571 -18.65 -0.88 42.53
CA LYS A 571 -17.68 -0.16 43.40
C LYS A 571 -16.40 -0.94 43.63
N CYS A 572 -15.71 -1.29 42.54
CA CYS A 572 -14.48 -2.11 42.57
C CYS A 572 -13.36 -1.48 43.42
N ASP A 573 -13.29 -0.14 43.42
CA ASP A 573 -12.26 0.66 44.09
C ASP A 573 -12.44 0.78 45.60
N THR A 574 -13.58 0.35 46.14
CA THR A 574 -13.80 0.25 47.59
C THR A 574 -12.88 -0.81 48.20
N CYS A 575 -12.57 -1.85 47.42
CA CYS A 575 -11.73 -2.96 47.86
C CYS A 575 -10.36 -2.97 47.15
N HIS A 576 -10.28 -2.56 45.88
CA HIS A 576 -9.07 -2.64 45.06
C HIS A 576 -8.48 -1.26 44.73
N SER A 577 -7.16 -1.11 44.82
CA SER A 577 -6.43 0.04 44.29
C SER A 577 -6.11 -0.18 42.80
N PRO A 578 -6.58 0.69 41.88
CA PRO A 578 -6.40 0.50 40.44
C PRO A 578 -4.96 0.71 39.94
N HIS A 579 -4.09 1.33 40.75
CA HIS A 579 -2.68 1.57 40.41
C HIS A 579 -1.75 0.64 41.18
N GLY A 580 -1.90 0.56 42.50
CA GLY A 580 -1.10 -0.35 43.31
C GLY A 580 -1.28 -0.19 44.81
N SER A 581 -1.10 -1.30 45.52
CA SER A 581 -1.21 -1.42 46.98
C SER A 581 -0.04 -2.21 47.56
N SER A 582 0.21 -2.01 48.85
CA SER A 582 1.11 -2.85 49.65
C SER A 582 0.50 -4.22 49.98
N ASN A 583 -0.83 -4.37 49.85
CA ASN A 583 -1.52 -5.63 50.12
C ASN A 583 -1.68 -6.48 48.84
N PRO A 584 -1.60 -7.82 48.93
CA PRO A 584 -1.84 -8.73 47.80
C PRO A 584 -3.20 -8.50 47.13
N GLY A 585 -3.29 -8.75 45.81
CA GLY A 585 -4.51 -8.54 45.04
C GLY A 585 -4.91 -7.06 44.88
N SER A 586 -3.94 -6.15 45.06
CA SER A 586 -4.15 -4.71 45.06
C SER A 586 -5.17 -4.23 46.09
N LEU A 587 -5.35 -4.93 47.22
CA LEU A 587 -6.40 -4.58 48.19
C LEU A 587 -6.07 -3.31 48.97
N VAL A 588 -7.07 -2.48 49.27
CA VAL A 588 -6.86 -1.25 50.06
C VAL A 588 -6.51 -1.54 51.53
N LYS A 589 -6.88 -2.72 52.05
CA LYS A 589 -6.61 -3.20 53.42
C LYS A 589 -6.36 -4.73 53.44
N PRO A 590 -5.79 -5.31 54.50
CA PRO A 590 -5.78 -6.77 54.71
C PRO A 590 -7.20 -7.37 54.70
N VAL A 591 -7.35 -8.64 54.29
CA VAL A 591 -8.67 -9.26 54.00
C VAL A 591 -9.63 -9.21 55.19
N GLY A 592 -9.20 -9.62 56.38
CA GLY A 592 -10.06 -9.62 57.57
C GLY A 592 -10.51 -8.22 57.98
N ASP A 593 -9.59 -7.24 57.96
CA ASP A 593 -9.90 -5.83 58.21
C ASP A 593 -10.83 -5.22 57.16
N LEU A 594 -10.64 -5.59 55.90
CA LEU A 594 -11.46 -5.14 54.79
C LEU A 594 -12.89 -5.65 54.93
N CYS A 595 -13.07 -6.94 55.20
CA CYS A 595 -14.38 -7.53 55.42
C CYS A 595 -15.04 -6.98 56.69
N ALA A 596 -14.31 -6.82 57.79
CA ALA A 596 -14.81 -6.25 59.04
C ALA A 596 -15.25 -4.79 58.92
N SER A 597 -14.78 -4.05 57.91
CA SER A 597 -15.25 -2.68 57.65
C SER A 597 -16.72 -2.60 57.19
N CYS A 598 -17.29 -3.73 56.75
CA CYS A 598 -18.68 -3.84 56.30
C CYS A 598 -19.48 -4.95 57.02
N HIS A 599 -18.81 -5.98 57.57
CA HIS A 599 -19.45 -7.13 58.22
C HIS A 599 -19.19 -7.15 59.73
N SER A 600 -20.27 -7.30 60.51
CA SER A 600 -20.20 -7.36 61.98
C SER A 600 -19.87 -8.78 62.45
N LEU A 601 -18.60 -9.04 62.75
CA LEU A 601 -18.10 -10.37 63.14
C LEU A 601 -18.53 -10.82 64.54
N THR A 602 -19.01 -9.90 65.38
CA THR A 602 -19.44 -10.16 66.76
C THR A 602 -20.90 -10.61 66.89
N LYS A 603 -21.68 -10.59 65.80
CA LYS A 603 -23.10 -10.97 65.84
C LYS A 603 -23.28 -12.49 66.04
N ASP A 604 -24.24 -12.86 66.88
CA ASP A 604 -24.57 -14.25 67.20
C ASP A 604 -24.90 -15.08 65.97
N GLU A 605 -25.63 -14.53 65.00
CA GLU A 605 -25.95 -15.24 63.75
C GLU A 605 -24.69 -15.56 62.95
N PHE A 606 -23.73 -14.62 62.91
CA PHE A 606 -22.45 -14.83 62.23
C PHE A 606 -21.63 -15.91 62.94
N ARG A 607 -21.54 -15.85 64.27
CA ARG A 607 -20.82 -16.81 65.09
C ARG A 607 -21.39 -18.22 64.97
N LYS A 608 -22.71 -18.38 65.02
CA LYS A 608 -23.40 -19.68 64.88
C LYS A 608 -23.16 -20.35 63.53
N VAL A 609 -23.22 -19.60 62.41
CA VAL A 609 -23.02 -20.19 61.07
C VAL A 609 -21.54 -20.50 60.77
N HIS A 610 -20.60 -19.85 61.48
CA HIS A 610 -19.15 -20.12 61.37
C HIS A 610 -18.59 -20.93 62.55
N ARG A 611 -19.45 -21.48 63.44
CA ARG A 611 -19.04 -22.29 64.61
C ARG A 611 -18.00 -21.61 65.51
N ASP A 612 -18.05 -20.29 65.65
CA ASP A 612 -17.06 -19.48 66.39
C ASP A 612 -15.62 -19.56 65.86
N MET A 613 -15.42 -20.09 64.65
CA MET A 613 -14.11 -20.34 64.03
C MET A 613 -13.63 -19.20 63.11
N ALA A 614 -14.35 -18.08 63.02
CA ALA A 614 -14.04 -16.96 62.12
C ALA A 614 -14.01 -15.61 62.85
N ASP A 615 -12.93 -14.86 62.66
CA ASP A 615 -12.62 -13.58 63.32
C ASP A 615 -11.94 -12.57 62.37
N ARG A 616 -11.45 -11.45 62.92
CA ARG A 616 -10.78 -10.38 62.16
C ARG A 616 -9.40 -10.78 61.61
N LYS A 617 -8.78 -11.83 62.15
CA LYS A 617 -7.51 -12.38 61.66
C LYS A 617 -7.73 -13.44 60.56
N SER A 618 -8.96 -13.92 60.43
CA SER A 618 -9.33 -14.94 59.46
C SER A 618 -9.24 -14.43 58.03
N ASN A 619 -8.73 -15.27 57.13
CA ASN A 619 -8.76 -15.00 55.70
C ASN A 619 -10.11 -15.42 55.12
N CYS A 620 -11.13 -14.55 55.20
CA CYS A 620 -12.49 -14.87 54.72
C CYS A 620 -12.52 -15.36 53.27
N ALA A 621 -11.60 -14.90 52.43
CA ALA A 621 -11.47 -15.30 51.02
C ALA A 621 -10.88 -16.71 50.80
N SER A 622 -10.47 -17.42 51.86
CA SER A 622 -10.10 -18.84 51.76
C SER A 622 -11.32 -19.70 51.43
N CYS A 623 -12.46 -19.43 52.05
CA CYS A 623 -13.69 -20.21 51.87
C CYS A 623 -14.75 -19.47 51.03
N HIS A 624 -14.76 -18.14 51.08
CA HIS A 624 -15.67 -17.32 50.29
C HIS A 624 -15.02 -16.83 49.00
N ASP A 625 -15.84 -16.70 47.96
CA ASP A 625 -15.53 -15.87 46.82
C ASP A 625 -16.14 -14.48 47.03
N PRO A 626 -15.33 -13.46 47.38
CA PRO A 626 -15.85 -12.14 47.74
C PRO A 626 -16.41 -11.36 46.54
N HIS A 627 -16.29 -11.89 45.32
CA HIS A 627 -16.79 -11.25 44.10
C HIS A 627 -18.08 -11.90 43.62
N SER A 628 -18.05 -13.21 43.37
CA SER A 628 -19.21 -13.95 42.89
C SER A 628 -19.09 -15.46 43.10
N SER A 629 -20.21 -16.09 43.43
CA SER A 629 -20.30 -17.56 43.49
C SER A 629 -21.56 -18.10 42.83
N VAL A 630 -21.45 -19.32 42.32
CA VAL A 630 -22.59 -20.12 41.84
C VAL A 630 -23.37 -20.77 42.99
N THR A 631 -22.78 -20.85 44.19
CA THR A 631 -23.42 -21.38 45.40
C THR A 631 -24.05 -20.26 46.23
N GLY A 632 -25.05 -20.58 47.05
CA GLY A 632 -25.65 -19.60 47.97
C GLY A 632 -24.64 -19.06 48.98
N LYS A 633 -24.78 -17.77 49.36
CA LYS A 633 -23.95 -17.08 50.38
C LYS A 633 -22.45 -16.95 50.04
N LEU A 634 -22.10 -16.92 48.74
CA LEU A 634 -20.75 -16.62 48.25
C LEU A 634 -19.65 -17.63 48.65
N MET A 635 -20.02 -18.88 48.96
CA MET A 635 -19.02 -19.92 49.25
C MET A 635 -18.35 -20.40 47.95
N LYS A 636 -17.08 -20.79 47.95
CA LYS A 636 -16.43 -21.32 46.75
C LYS A 636 -17.15 -22.57 46.19
N ALA A 637 -17.09 -22.76 44.88
CA ALA A 637 -17.95 -23.71 44.16
C ALA A 637 -17.67 -25.19 44.45
N LYS A 638 -16.42 -25.55 44.76
CA LYS A 638 -16.02 -26.94 45.00
C LYS A 638 -15.71 -27.10 46.48
N ALA A 639 -16.63 -27.73 47.21
CA ALA A 639 -16.42 -28.09 48.60
C ALA A 639 -15.95 -29.54 48.70
N HIS A 640 -15.04 -29.82 49.62
CA HIS A 640 -14.69 -31.17 50.02
C HIS A 640 -15.90 -31.85 50.66
N GLU A 641 -16.16 -33.13 50.34
CA GLU A 641 -17.42 -33.79 50.73
C GLU A 641 -17.66 -33.83 52.26
N PRO A 642 -16.66 -34.10 53.13
CA PRO A 642 -16.81 -33.94 54.59
C PRO A 642 -17.19 -32.53 55.05
N PHE A 643 -16.67 -31.49 54.38
CA PHE A 643 -17.00 -30.09 54.69
C PHE A 643 -18.42 -29.75 54.22
N LYS A 644 -18.80 -30.19 53.02
CA LYS A 644 -20.13 -30.04 52.45
C LYS A 644 -21.21 -30.71 53.31
N THR A 645 -20.91 -31.88 53.88
CA THR A 645 -21.81 -32.64 54.77
C THR A 645 -21.70 -32.24 56.25
N ARG A 646 -20.90 -31.20 56.58
CA ARG A 646 -20.70 -30.67 57.94
C ARG A 646 -20.14 -31.68 58.95
N LYS A 647 -19.38 -32.68 58.48
CA LYS A 647 -18.67 -33.64 59.33
C LYS A 647 -17.33 -33.07 59.80
N CYS A 648 -17.38 -31.97 60.55
CA CYS A 648 -16.20 -31.25 61.01
C CYS A 648 -15.34 -32.09 61.96
N ASP A 649 -15.99 -32.87 62.82
CA ASP A 649 -15.35 -33.64 63.91
C ASP A 649 -14.51 -34.82 63.41
N SER A 650 -14.65 -35.20 62.14
CA SER A 650 -13.81 -36.23 61.51
C SER A 650 -12.38 -35.75 61.21
N CYS A 651 -12.17 -34.43 61.17
CA CYS A 651 -10.88 -33.81 60.91
C CYS A 651 -10.44 -32.84 62.01
N HIS A 652 -11.38 -32.25 62.75
CA HIS A 652 -11.14 -31.29 63.82
C HIS A 652 -11.52 -31.89 65.18
N GLY A 653 -10.71 -31.62 66.21
CA GLY A 653 -10.97 -32.00 67.59
C GLY A 653 -11.74 -30.94 68.37
N LYS A 654 -11.98 -31.18 69.68
CA LYS A 654 -12.60 -30.19 70.57
C LYS A 654 -11.69 -28.96 70.70
N ALA A 655 -12.26 -27.75 70.55
CA ALA A 655 -11.52 -26.49 70.61
C ALA A 655 -10.64 -26.40 71.86
N GLY A 656 -9.40 -25.92 71.67
CA GLY A 656 -8.44 -25.73 72.77
C GLY A 656 -8.91 -24.67 73.77
N ALA A 657 -8.20 -24.55 74.90
CA ALA A 657 -8.57 -23.68 76.03
C ALA A 657 -8.81 -22.19 75.67
N ASN A 658 -8.32 -21.72 74.52
CA ASN A 658 -8.44 -20.35 74.02
C ASN A 658 -9.26 -20.23 72.71
N GLY A 659 -10.06 -21.24 72.37
CA GLY A 659 -10.82 -21.26 71.11
C GLY A 659 -10.00 -21.63 69.86
N GLU A 660 -8.79 -22.18 70.05
CA GLU A 660 -7.94 -22.66 68.95
C GLU A 660 -8.52 -23.92 68.31
N ILE A 661 -8.55 -23.92 66.97
CA ILE A 661 -9.02 -25.04 66.15
C ILE A 661 -7.90 -26.09 66.10
N VAL A 662 -8.14 -27.25 66.70
CA VAL A 662 -7.21 -28.39 66.73
C VAL A 662 -7.62 -29.47 65.74
N LEU A 663 -6.66 -30.15 65.12
CA LEU A 663 -6.91 -31.28 64.22
C LEU A 663 -7.06 -32.59 65.01
N ALA A 664 -7.90 -33.50 64.51
CA ALA A 664 -8.16 -34.81 65.12
C ALA A 664 -6.95 -35.77 65.05
N ALA A 665 -5.99 -35.50 64.15
CA ALA A 665 -4.72 -36.20 64.03
C ALA A 665 -3.64 -35.26 63.47
N PRO A 666 -2.35 -35.61 63.56
CA PRO A 666 -1.28 -34.85 62.90
C PRO A 666 -1.57 -34.66 61.41
N LYS A 667 -1.35 -33.44 60.93
CA LYS A 667 -1.73 -32.97 59.60
C LYS A 667 -1.19 -33.85 58.47
N GLU A 668 0.00 -34.40 58.64
CA GLU A 668 0.72 -35.22 57.65
C GLU A 668 0.10 -36.62 57.51
N LYS A 669 -0.63 -37.09 58.53
CA LYS A 669 -1.26 -38.42 58.56
C LYS A 669 -2.77 -38.35 58.38
N LEU A 670 -3.40 -37.26 58.81
CA LEU A 670 -4.85 -37.07 58.80
C LEU A 670 -5.45 -37.31 57.42
N CYS A 671 -4.86 -36.76 56.35
CA CYS A 671 -5.38 -36.92 54.99
C CYS A 671 -5.33 -38.38 54.50
N PHE A 672 -4.32 -39.16 54.88
CA PHE A 672 -4.13 -40.54 54.41
C PHE A 672 -5.10 -41.54 55.04
N THR A 673 -5.73 -41.19 56.16
CA THR A 673 -6.83 -41.98 56.77
C THR A 673 -7.98 -42.25 55.79
N CYS A 674 -8.18 -41.37 54.79
CA CYS A 674 -9.15 -41.55 53.72
C CYS A 674 -8.51 -41.58 52.31
N HIS A 675 -7.33 -40.98 52.10
CA HIS A 675 -6.63 -40.93 50.81
C HIS A 675 -5.46 -41.92 50.72
N SER A 676 -5.65 -43.16 51.15
CA SER A 676 -4.61 -44.21 51.23
C SER A 676 -3.88 -44.50 49.91
N GLY A 677 -4.54 -44.28 48.77
CA GLY A 677 -3.91 -44.42 47.44
C GLY A 677 -2.72 -43.47 47.19
N MET A 678 -2.61 -42.37 47.94
CA MET A 678 -1.52 -41.39 47.83
C MET A 678 -0.24 -41.82 48.56
N GLU A 679 -0.29 -42.81 49.45
CA GLU A 679 0.93 -43.36 50.07
C GLU A 679 1.85 -44.02 49.03
N LYS A 680 1.27 -44.53 47.93
CA LYS A 680 2.04 -45.09 46.80
C LYS A 680 2.85 -44.01 46.08
N THR A 681 2.29 -42.81 45.88
CA THR A 681 2.98 -41.68 45.23
C THR A 681 4.13 -41.09 46.06
N GLN A 682 4.16 -41.32 47.38
CA GLN A 682 5.30 -40.93 48.22
C GLN A 682 6.51 -41.87 48.05
N LYS A 683 6.31 -43.05 47.46
CA LYS A 683 7.35 -44.06 47.22
C LYS A 683 7.98 -43.96 45.83
N ASP A 684 7.53 -43.03 44.98
CA ASP A 684 8.11 -42.80 43.66
C ASP A 684 9.54 -42.26 43.76
N PRO A 685 10.41 -42.49 42.75
CA PRO A 685 11.81 -42.07 42.78
C PRO A 685 12.00 -40.56 42.94
N VAL A 686 11.12 -39.74 42.35
CA VAL A 686 11.15 -38.28 42.47
C VAL A 686 9.78 -37.81 42.91
N VAL A 687 9.68 -37.35 44.15
CA VAL A 687 8.45 -36.80 44.75
C VAL A 687 8.61 -35.30 44.94
N HIS A 688 7.57 -34.54 44.59
CA HIS A 688 7.54 -33.10 44.76
C HIS A 688 7.64 -32.74 46.26
N GLY A 689 8.51 -31.78 46.61
CA GLY A 689 8.90 -31.49 48.00
C GLY A 689 7.74 -31.34 49.00
N PRO A 690 6.71 -30.51 48.72
CA PRO A 690 5.54 -30.39 49.58
C PRO A 690 4.78 -31.70 49.78
N VAL A 691 4.69 -32.55 48.75
CA VAL A 691 4.03 -33.87 48.83
C VAL A 691 4.86 -34.84 49.68
N LYS A 692 6.19 -34.82 49.56
CA LYS A 692 7.10 -35.63 50.37
C LYS A 692 7.01 -35.28 51.87
N LYS A 693 6.76 -34.00 52.20
CA LYS A 693 6.62 -33.51 53.57
C LYS A 693 5.20 -33.64 54.15
N GLY A 694 4.21 -34.10 53.37
CA GLY A 694 2.81 -34.14 53.82
C GLY A 694 2.15 -32.75 53.91
N GLU A 695 2.70 -31.74 53.24
CA GLU A 695 2.18 -30.35 53.23
C GLU A 695 1.03 -30.18 52.23
N CYS A 696 0.07 -31.11 52.22
CA CYS A 696 -1.01 -31.18 51.23
C CYS A 696 -1.81 -29.87 51.14
N VAL A 697 -2.03 -29.20 52.29
CA VAL A 697 -2.87 -28.00 52.35
C VAL A 697 -2.20 -26.72 51.84
N SER A 698 -0.90 -26.76 51.52
CA SER A 698 -0.23 -25.66 50.80
C SER A 698 -0.73 -25.55 49.36
N CYS A 699 -1.18 -26.68 48.82
CA CYS A 699 -1.60 -26.85 47.44
C CYS A 699 -3.11 -27.07 47.31
N HIS A 700 -3.71 -27.75 48.28
CA HIS A 700 -5.12 -28.08 48.32
C HIS A 700 -5.84 -27.38 49.48
N ASP A 701 -7.06 -26.92 49.26
CA ASP A 701 -7.94 -26.48 50.35
C ASP A 701 -8.79 -27.67 50.80
N PRO A 702 -8.61 -28.19 52.03
CA PRO A 702 -9.37 -29.34 52.50
C PRO A 702 -10.85 -29.02 52.82
N HIS A 703 -11.26 -27.76 52.73
CA HIS A 703 -12.64 -27.32 52.96
C HIS A 703 -13.32 -26.98 51.63
N ALA A 704 -12.86 -25.95 50.94
CA ALA A 704 -13.45 -25.53 49.68
C ALA A 704 -12.49 -24.72 48.81
N SER A 705 -12.54 -24.93 47.50
CA SER A 705 -11.77 -24.16 46.54
C SER A 705 -12.57 -23.82 45.28
N SER A 706 -12.05 -22.87 44.52
CA SER A 706 -12.44 -22.60 43.14
C SER A 706 -11.72 -23.54 42.16
N GLY A 707 -10.60 -24.17 42.58
CA GLY A 707 -9.78 -25.08 41.78
C GLY A 707 -10.32 -26.51 41.65
N ASP A 708 -10.12 -27.14 40.48
CA ASP A 708 -10.38 -28.59 40.32
C ASP A 708 -9.57 -29.40 41.33
N LYS A 709 -10.15 -30.50 41.82
CA LYS A 709 -9.56 -31.33 42.89
C LYS A 709 -9.11 -30.51 44.11
N LEU A 710 -9.86 -29.45 44.42
CA LEU A 710 -9.66 -28.57 45.57
C LEU A 710 -8.33 -27.80 45.58
N LEU A 711 -7.67 -27.58 44.44
CA LEU A 711 -6.42 -26.79 44.41
C LEU A 711 -6.65 -25.34 44.85
N VAL A 712 -5.80 -24.77 45.70
CA VAL A 712 -5.95 -23.39 46.24
C VAL A 712 -5.91 -22.30 45.15
N ALA A 713 -5.36 -22.62 43.98
CA ALA A 713 -5.41 -21.83 42.76
C ALA A 713 -5.37 -22.74 41.51
N GLN A 714 -5.61 -22.20 40.31
CA GLN A 714 -5.60 -22.96 39.06
C GLN A 714 -4.48 -22.56 38.10
N GLY A 715 -4.09 -23.49 37.22
CA GLY A 715 -3.18 -23.26 36.09
C GLY A 715 -1.78 -22.81 36.50
N ALA A 716 -1.11 -22.05 35.63
CA ALA A 716 0.25 -21.54 35.90
C ALA A 716 0.31 -20.62 37.14
N LYS A 717 -0.78 -19.90 37.47
CA LYS A 717 -0.84 -19.03 38.66
C LYS A 717 -0.65 -19.80 39.95
N PHE A 718 -1.13 -21.05 40.01
CA PHE A 718 -0.94 -21.94 41.14
C PHE A 718 0.53 -22.30 41.33
N CYS A 719 1.18 -22.81 40.28
CA CYS A 719 2.57 -23.25 40.35
C CYS A 719 3.51 -22.06 40.66
N ASN A 720 3.28 -20.91 40.04
CA ASN A 720 4.14 -19.72 40.19
C ASN A 720 4.04 -19.06 41.57
N ALA A 721 3.01 -19.37 42.36
CA ALA A 721 2.92 -18.88 43.74
C ALA A 721 4.08 -19.39 44.62
N CYS A 722 4.59 -20.58 44.30
CA CYS A 722 5.76 -21.18 44.96
C CYS A 722 7.01 -21.13 44.06
N HIS A 723 6.87 -21.38 42.76
CA HIS A 723 7.94 -21.28 41.77
C HIS A 723 8.10 -19.85 41.23
N SER A 724 8.39 -18.92 42.14
CA SER A 724 8.54 -17.50 41.82
C SER A 724 9.71 -17.21 40.88
N ASP A 725 10.73 -18.06 40.87
CA ASP A 725 11.86 -18.06 39.94
C ASP A 725 11.44 -18.30 38.48
N LYS A 726 10.21 -18.77 38.27
CA LYS A 726 9.59 -19.02 36.97
C LYS A 726 8.41 -18.07 36.68
N ALA A 727 8.15 -17.10 37.56
CA ALA A 727 7.03 -16.15 37.40
C ALA A 727 7.22 -15.20 36.20
N ASP A 728 8.45 -15.06 35.70
CA ASP A 728 8.80 -14.26 34.53
C ASP A 728 8.51 -14.97 33.19
N ILE A 729 8.23 -16.28 33.17
CA ILE A 729 7.95 -17.07 31.96
C ILE A 729 6.98 -16.36 31.01
N PRO A 730 5.83 -15.80 31.46
CA PRO A 730 4.90 -15.10 30.57
C PRO A 730 5.51 -13.85 29.90
N GLN A 731 6.55 -13.26 30.49
CA GLN A 731 7.23 -12.05 29.98
C GLN A 731 8.42 -12.36 29.07
N ARG A 732 8.88 -13.62 29.00
CA ARG A 732 10.02 -14.02 28.15
C ARG A 732 9.67 -13.87 26.67
N LYS A 733 10.63 -13.38 25.87
CA LYS A 733 10.43 -13.04 24.45
C LYS A 733 10.18 -14.26 23.55
N TYR A 734 10.86 -15.37 23.83
CA TYR A 734 10.72 -16.62 23.10
C TYR A 734 10.26 -17.69 24.09
N ARG A 735 9.04 -18.18 23.93
CA ARG A 735 8.48 -19.20 24.83
C ARG A 735 8.21 -20.47 24.06
N HIS A 736 8.32 -21.59 24.76
CA HIS A 736 7.90 -22.87 24.22
C HIS A 736 6.38 -22.95 24.21
N LYS A 737 5.79 -23.37 23.09
CA LYS A 737 4.34 -23.25 22.81
C LYS A 737 3.43 -23.87 23.90
N PRO A 738 3.69 -25.07 24.45
CA PRO A 738 2.89 -25.63 25.55
C PRO A 738 2.81 -24.75 26.80
N LEU A 739 3.82 -23.91 27.06
CA LEU A 739 3.80 -22.95 28.17
C LEU A 739 3.03 -21.68 27.85
N GLU A 740 3.00 -21.24 26.60
CA GLU A 740 2.16 -20.11 26.18
C GLU A 740 0.67 -20.41 26.43
N GLU A 741 0.29 -21.68 26.31
CA GLU A 741 -1.05 -22.19 26.54
C GLU A 741 -1.32 -22.51 28.04
N GLY A 742 -0.34 -22.29 28.93
CA GLY A 742 -0.48 -22.50 30.37
C GLY A 742 -0.50 -23.97 30.81
N SER A 743 -0.08 -24.90 29.95
CA SER A 743 -0.21 -26.35 30.15
C SER A 743 1.02 -26.98 30.80
N CYS A 744 1.38 -26.56 32.02
CA CYS A 744 2.55 -27.09 32.75
C CYS A 744 2.52 -28.62 32.93
N LYS A 745 1.32 -29.19 33.10
CA LYS A 745 1.09 -30.63 33.28
C LYS A 745 1.27 -31.46 32.00
N ALA A 746 1.44 -30.81 30.84
CA ALA A 746 1.81 -31.51 29.61
C ALA A 746 3.23 -32.09 29.70
N CYS A 747 4.09 -31.48 30.53
CA CYS A 747 5.48 -31.88 30.72
C CYS A 747 5.75 -32.40 32.14
N HIS A 748 5.12 -31.83 33.17
CA HIS A 748 5.41 -32.18 34.57
C HIS A 748 4.28 -32.95 35.24
N ALA A 749 4.62 -34.01 35.98
CA ALA A 749 3.73 -34.66 36.91
C ALA A 749 3.80 -33.97 38.28
N ALA A 750 2.73 -33.24 38.65
CA ALA A 750 2.76 -32.29 39.77
C ALA A 750 2.97 -32.88 41.18
N HIS A 751 2.87 -34.20 41.35
CA HIS A 751 3.05 -34.87 42.64
C HIS A 751 4.33 -35.69 42.70
N SER A 752 4.54 -36.55 41.71
CA SER A 752 5.68 -37.45 41.63
C SER A 752 5.89 -37.94 40.20
N ALA A 753 7.12 -38.35 39.88
CA ALA A 753 7.46 -39.01 38.63
C ALA A 753 8.66 -39.94 38.78
N GLY A 754 8.88 -40.80 37.79
CA GLY A 754 10.05 -41.67 37.73
C GLY A 754 11.36 -40.97 37.33
N ASN A 755 11.29 -39.74 36.79
CA ASN A 755 12.45 -39.03 36.23
C ASN A 755 12.69 -37.68 36.93
N ARG A 756 13.94 -37.19 36.83
CA ARG A 756 14.34 -35.86 37.32
C ARG A 756 13.41 -34.77 36.76
N PHE A 757 13.23 -33.70 37.53
CA PHE A 757 12.29 -32.60 37.21
C PHE A 757 10.82 -33.00 37.06
N LEU A 758 10.43 -34.14 37.66
CA LEU A 758 9.07 -34.66 37.63
C LEU A 758 8.57 -34.95 36.20
N LEU A 759 9.46 -35.36 35.31
CA LEU A 759 9.09 -35.72 33.94
C LEU A 759 8.48 -37.13 33.87
N PRO A 760 7.41 -37.32 33.09
CA PRO A 760 6.77 -38.63 32.93
C PRO A 760 7.65 -39.63 32.16
N LYS A 761 8.65 -39.16 31.41
CA LYS A 761 9.60 -39.95 30.62
C LYS A 761 11.02 -39.37 30.74
N PRO A 762 12.07 -40.14 30.42
CA PRO A 762 13.43 -39.61 30.29
C PRO A 762 13.48 -38.43 29.31
N GLU A 763 14.32 -37.42 29.60
CA GLU A 763 14.36 -36.14 28.87
C GLU A 763 14.47 -36.31 27.35
N LYS A 764 15.42 -37.14 26.90
CA LYS A 764 15.64 -37.48 25.49
C LYS A 764 14.38 -38.00 24.79
N GLU A 765 13.72 -38.97 25.40
CA GLU A 765 12.52 -39.61 24.86
C GLU A 765 11.30 -38.67 24.91
N PHE A 766 11.22 -37.86 25.97
CA PHE A 766 10.18 -36.86 26.13
C PHE A 766 10.26 -35.80 25.01
N CYS A 767 11.44 -35.22 24.80
CA CYS A 767 11.67 -34.21 23.77
C CYS A 767 11.44 -34.78 22.36
N TYR A 768 11.99 -35.96 22.06
CA TYR A 768 11.81 -36.58 20.73
C TYR A 768 10.37 -37.02 20.46
N GLY A 769 9.59 -37.35 21.49
CA GLY A 769 8.16 -37.64 21.34
C GLY A 769 7.37 -36.49 20.70
N CYS A 770 7.83 -35.25 20.83
CA CYS A 770 7.26 -34.09 20.14
C CYS A 770 8.15 -33.56 19.00
N HIS A 771 9.48 -33.76 19.05
CA HIS A 771 10.46 -33.27 18.07
C HIS A 771 10.98 -34.38 17.13
N GLU A 772 10.09 -35.22 16.61
CA GLU A 772 10.46 -36.40 15.81
C GLU A 772 11.19 -36.02 14.50
N SER A 773 10.80 -34.95 13.81
CA SER A 773 11.50 -34.48 12.59
C SER A 773 12.95 -34.08 12.86
N PHE A 774 13.24 -33.54 14.05
CA PHE A 774 14.60 -33.21 14.45
C PHE A 774 15.41 -34.49 14.69
N ARG A 775 14.83 -35.47 15.40
CA ARG A 775 15.44 -36.79 15.63
C ARG A 775 15.85 -37.47 14.33
N GLN A 776 14.96 -37.48 13.33
CA GLN A 776 15.25 -38.05 12.02
C GLN A 776 16.40 -37.33 11.32
N GLY A 777 16.48 -36.00 11.44
CA GLY A 777 17.56 -35.19 10.88
C GLY A 777 18.94 -35.38 11.53
N LEU A 778 19.01 -36.08 12.66
CA LEU A 778 20.26 -36.45 13.35
C LEU A 778 20.82 -37.81 12.90
N ALA A 779 20.03 -38.63 12.20
CA ALA A 779 20.44 -39.96 11.78
C ALA A 779 21.69 -39.92 10.87
N GLY A 780 22.68 -40.76 11.16
CA GLY A 780 23.91 -40.89 10.37
C GLY A 780 24.93 -39.74 10.54
N LYS A 781 24.69 -38.79 11.45
CA LYS A 781 25.60 -37.67 11.75
C LYS A 781 26.41 -37.91 13.02
N LYS A 782 27.55 -37.21 13.16
CA LYS A 782 28.32 -37.19 14.41
C LYS A 782 27.66 -36.19 15.35
N LEU A 783 27.01 -36.69 16.39
CA LEU A 783 26.31 -35.86 17.38
C LEU A 783 27.29 -35.18 18.31
N HIS A 784 26.94 -33.99 18.78
CA HIS A 784 27.58 -33.37 19.91
C HIS A 784 27.20 -34.12 21.19
N ASP A 785 28.14 -34.31 22.12
CA ASP A 785 27.96 -35.21 23.28
C ASP A 785 26.70 -34.90 24.11
N PRO A 786 26.37 -33.63 24.45
CA PRO A 786 25.11 -33.30 25.13
C PRO A 786 23.84 -33.74 24.38
N VAL A 787 23.88 -33.76 23.04
CA VAL A 787 22.76 -34.21 22.21
C VAL A 787 22.72 -35.74 22.12
N ALA A 788 23.88 -36.40 22.07
CA ALA A 788 23.98 -37.86 22.10
C ALA A 788 23.43 -38.43 23.42
N GLU A 789 23.80 -37.79 24.53
CA GLU A 789 23.36 -38.12 25.90
C GLU A 789 21.90 -37.71 26.15
N GLY A 790 21.35 -36.79 25.35
CA GLY A 790 19.98 -36.31 25.49
C GLY A 790 19.78 -35.28 26.60
N ALA A 791 20.86 -34.58 26.96
CA ALA A 791 20.86 -33.45 27.90
C ALA A 791 20.46 -32.15 27.19
N CYS A 792 19.29 -32.12 26.54
CA CYS A 792 18.80 -30.97 25.78
C CYS A 792 18.70 -29.69 26.64
N GLY A 793 18.34 -29.87 27.92
CA GLY A 793 18.20 -28.84 28.94
C GLY A 793 19.49 -28.14 29.35
N SER A 794 20.65 -28.71 28.99
CA SER A 794 21.95 -28.06 29.23
C SER A 794 22.10 -26.77 28.41
N CYS A 795 21.54 -26.78 27.19
CA CYS A 795 21.62 -25.66 26.27
C CYS A 795 20.27 -24.96 26.06
N HIS A 796 19.16 -25.68 26.14
CA HIS A 796 17.82 -25.12 25.92
C HIS A 796 17.06 -25.00 27.24
N ASP A 797 16.38 -23.87 27.47
CA ASP A 797 15.36 -23.79 28.53
C ASP A 797 13.98 -24.03 27.90
N PRO A 798 13.37 -25.21 28.11
CA PRO A 798 12.06 -25.53 27.57
C PRO A 798 10.95 -24.65 28.15
N HIS A 799 11.21 -23.85 29.19
CA HIS A 799 10.24 -22.91 29.74
C HIS A 799 10.18 -21.57 28.97
N GLY A 800 11.15 -21.29 28.10
CA GLY A 800 11.25 -20.01 27.39
C GLY A 800 12.47 -19.20 27.80
N THR A 801 13.03 -18.39 26.90
CA THR A 801 14.15 -17.50 27.19
C THR A 801 14.04 -16.18 26.42
N ASN A 802 14.93 -15.23 26.68
CA ASN A 802 15.04 -14.01 25.88
C ASN A 802 15.96 -14.18 24.67
N GLN A 803 16.58 -15.34 24.55
CA GLN A 803 17.49 -15.73 23.48
C GLN A 803 16.71 -16.50 22.41
N ARG A 804 17.11 -16.30 21.15
CA ARG A 804 16.54 -17.06 20.03
C ARG A 804 16.80 -18.55 20.22
N ARG A 805 15.90 -19.39 19.73
CA ARG A 805 15.97 -20.86 19.82
C ARG A 805 15.96 -21.40 21.27
N LEU A 806 15.43 -20.61 22.20
CA LEU A 806 15.26 -21.01 23.60
C LEU A 806 16.59 -21.34 24.31
N LEU A 807 17.70 -20.72 23.88
CA LEU A 807 19.00 -20.96 24.51
C LEU A 807 19.01 -20.41 25.93
N SER A 808 19.52 -21.19 26.88
CA SER A 808 19.58 -20.85 28.31
C SER A 808 20.52 -19.67 28.60
N LYS A 809 21.53 -19.46 27.74
CA LYS A 809 22.49 -18.36 27.77
C LYS A 809 22.75 -17.84 26.35
N PRO A 810 23.21 -16.58 26.18
CA PRO A 810 23.64 -16.09 24.88
C PRO A 810 24.90 -16.84 24.38
N VAL A 811 25.13 -16.80 23.08
CA VAL A 811 26.37 -17.30 22.47
C VAL A 811 27.40 -16.17 22.50
N PRO A 812 28.67 -16.42 22.86
CA PRO A 812 29.29 -17.73 23.14
C PRO A 812 29.23 -18.22 24.59
N ASP A 813 28.70 -17.45 25.53
CA ASP A 813 28.71 -17.78 26.97
C ASP A 813 28.14 -19.16 27.30
N ILE A 814 27.15 -19.62 26.54
CA ILE A 814 26.58 -20.96 26.65
C ILE A 814 27.56 -22.07 26.26
N CYS A 815 28.42 -21.82 25.27
CA CYS A 815 29.44 -22.77 24.85
C CYS A 815 30.57 -22.81 25.88
N TRP A 816 30.89 -21.65 26.48
CA TRP A 816 31.93 -21.52 27.49
C TRP A 816 31.61 -22.16 28.84
N THR A 817 30.38 -22.63 29.06
CA THR A 817 30.08 -23.44 30.25
C THR A 817 30.75 -24.81 30.22
N CYS A 818 31.13 -25.28 29.02
CA CYS A 818 31.75 -26.60 28.82
C CYS A 818 33.07 -26.53 28.03
N HIS A 819 33.25 -25.51 27.19
CA HIS A 819 34.46 -25.31 26.40
C HIS A 819 35.29 -24.16 26.97
N ASP A 820 36.61 -24.22 26.89
CA ASP A 820 37.48 -23.13 27.32
C ASP A 820 38.04 -22.33 26.14
N ALA A 821 37.98 -21.00 26.23
CA ALA A 821 38.43 -20.12 25.14
C ALA A 821 39.95 -20.22 24.90
N ALA A 822 40.74 -20.44 25.96
CA ALA A 822 42.19 -20.54 25.91
C ALA A 822 42.65 -21.78 25.12
N GLY A 823 42.07 -22.94 25.38
CA GLY A 823 42.35 -24.21 24.70
C GLY A 823 41.73 -24.30 23.31
N ALA A 824 40.74 -23.46 23.01
CA ALA A 824 40.22 -23.30 21.67
C ALA A 824 41.10 -22.38 20.78
N ALA A 825 41.85 -21.44 21.35
CA ALA A 825 42.65 -20.47 20.58
C ALA A 825 43.68 -21.12 19.62
N PRO A 826 44.49 -22.13 20.02
CA PRO A 826 45.42 -22.80 19.09
C PRO A 826 44.69 -23.51 17.94
N LYS A 827 43.53 -24.11 18.22
CA LYS A 827 42.68 -24.78 17.22
C LYS A 827 42.02 -23.80 16.25
N HIS A 828 41.97 -22.52 16.62
CA HIS A 828 41.50 -21.41 15.79
C HIS A 828 42.66 -20.53 15.31
N ARG A 829 43.87 -21.10 15.22
CA ARG A 829 45.09 -20.44 14.70
C ARG A 829 45.43 -19.13 15.42
N GLY A 830 45.27 -19.11 16.74
CA GLY A 830 45.57 -17.95 17.59
C GLY A 830 44.57 -16.80 17.49
N MET A 831 43.47 -16.95 16.74
CA MET A 831 42.42 -15.94 16.71
C MET A 831 41.68 -15.88 18.06
N ASP A 832 41.48 -14.67 18.57
CA ASP A 832 40.62 -14.43 19.73
C ASP A 832 39.14 -14.70 19.38
N ILE A 833 38.64 -15.85 19.84
CA ILE A 833 37.25 -16.26 19.69
C ILE A 833 36.41 -16.03 20.94
N SER A 834 36.94 -15.41 22.00
CA SER A 834 36.26 -15.26 23.29
C SER A 834 34.86 -14.63 23.18
N ARG A 835 34.67 -13.75 22.17
CA ARG A 835 33.42 -13.05 21.86
C ARG A 835 32.79 -13.46 20.52
N ALA A 836 33.22 -14.55 19.91
CA ALA A 836 32.71 -14.99 18.61
C ALA A 836 31.32 -15.65 18.74
N ASP A 837 30.44 -15.47 17.75
CA ASP A 837 29.22 -16.28 17.67
C ASP A 837 29.56 -17.65 17.07
N CYS A 838 29.82 -18.64 17.92
CA CYS A 838 30.23 -19.98 17.50
C CYS A 838 29.23 -20.64 16.52
N LEU A 839 27.95 -20.27 16.55
CA LEU A 839 26.90 -20.86 15.71
C LEU A 839 27.02 -20.45 14.24
N THR A 840 27.77 -19.39 13.93
CA THR A 840 28.01 -19.00 12.53
C THR A 840 28.90 -20.00 11.81
N CYS A 841 29.71 -20.77 12.55
CA CYS A 841 30.70 -21.69 12.01
C CYS A 841 30.45 -23.15 12.38
N HIS A 842 29.82 -23.40 13.53
CA HIS A 842 29.57 -24.73 14.08
C HIS A 842 28.08 -25.06 14.18
N ASP A 843 27.71 -26.31 13.89
CA ASP A 843 26.42 -26.88 14.28
C ASP A 843 26.57 -27.54 15.66
N PRO A 844 25.99 -26.96 16.72
CA PRO A 844 26.15 -27.45 18.08
C PRO A 844 25.40 -28.76 18.34
N HIS A 845 24.60 -29.26 17.37
CA HIS A 845 23.86 -30.51 17.52
C HIS A 845 24.57 -31.68 16.84
N ALA A 846 24.97 -31.50 15.59
CA ALA A 846 25.60 -32.58 14.83
C ALA A 846 26.36 -32.07 13.59
N GLY A 847 27.55 -32.63 13.36
CA GLY A 847 28.31 -32.43 12.13
C GLY A 847 28.08 -33.54 11.12
N ALA A 848 28.33 -33.29 9.83
CA ALA A 848 28.37 -34.37 8.84
C ALA A 848 29.44 -35.42 9.19
N LYS A 849 29.27 -36.63 8.66
CA LYS A 849 30.24 -37.71 8.80
C LYS A 849 31.60 -37.25 8.23
N GLY A 850 32.62 -37.14 9.09
CA GLY A 850 33.95 -36.63 8.74
C GLY A 850 34.20 -35.13 9.02
N ALA A 851 33.19 -34.37 9.48
CA ALA A 851 33.37 -32.98 9.87
C ALA A 851 34.28 -32.85 11.11
N LYS A 852 35.32 -32.01 11.02
CA LYS A 852 36.19 -31.68 12.15
C LYS A 852 35.49 -30.68 13.07
N ALA A 853 35.42 -31.00 14.37
CA ALA A 853 34.87 -30.13 15.41
C ALA A 853 33.45 -29.60 15.12
N LEU A 854 32.58 -30.38 14.47
CA LEU A 854 31.18 -30.01 14.17
C LEU A 854 31.04 -28.71 13.34
N ALA A 855 32.06 -28.33 12.58
CA ALA A 855 31.97 -27.20 11.66
C ALA A 855 30.91 -27.46 10.58
N HIS A 856 30.27 -26.39 10.11
CA HIS A 856 29.32 -26.47 9.00
C HIS A 856 29.96 -27.07 7.75
N ASN A 857 29.17 -27.82 6.98
CA ASN A 857 29.67 -28.70 5.92
C ASN A 857 30.22 -27.99 4.68
N PHE A 858 29.85 -26.73 4.43
CA PHE A 858 30.32 -25.96 3.29
C PHE A 858 31.39 -24.96 3.74
N GLY A 859 32.67 -25.30 3.54
CA GLY A 859 33.80 -24.41 3.81
C GLY A 859 34.25 -23.64 2.56
N HIS A 860 34.59 -22.38 2.72
CA HIS A 860 35.23 -21.56 1.71
C HIS A 860 36.67 -22.02 1.52
N GLN A 861 37.08 -22.31 0.28
CA GLN A 861 38.35 -22.99 0.01
C GLN A 861 39.60 -22.35 0.65
N PRO A 862 39.86 -21.03 0.53
CA PRO A 862 41.00 -20.39 1.21
C PRO A 862 41.00 -20.60 2.73
N TYR A 863 39.82 -20.60 3.36
CA TYR A 863 39.66 -20.89 4.78
C TYR A 863 39.90 -22.37 5.10
N SER A 864 39.32 -23.29 4.31
CA SER A 864 39.52 -24.74 4.44
C SER A 864 40.98 -25.17 4.27
N GLU A 865 41.75 -24.44 3.44
CA GLU A 865 43.17 -24.64 3.20
C GLU A 865 44.08 -23.93 4.22
N GLY A 866 43.51 -23.12 5.12
CA GLY A 866 44.28 -22.39 6.13
C GLY A 866 45.03 -21.15 5.62
N LYS A 867 44.69 -20.65 4.44
CA LYS A 867 45.31 -19.47 3.80
C LYS A 867 44.72 -18.15 4.34
N CYS A 868 44.78 -17.94 5.66
CA CYS A 868 44.12 -16.81 6.34
C CYS A 868 44.62 -15.43 5.87
N VAL A 869 45.92 -15.29 5.61
CA VAL A 869 46.56 -14.03 5.17
C VAL A 869 46.16 -13.58 3.76
N SER A 870 45.50 -14.44 2.97
CA SER A 870 44.92 -14.05 1.68
C SER A 870 43.75 -13.08 1.84
N CYS A 871 43.08 -13.10 2.99
CA CYS A 871 41.93 -12.26 3.30
C CYS A 871 42.16 -11.33 4.50
N HIS A 872 43.03 -11.72 5.43
CA HIS A 872 43.34 -10.96 6.64
C HIS A 872 44.71 -10.29 6.56
N ALA A 873 44.85 -9.16 7.25
CA ALA A 873 46.07 -8.34 7.27
C ALA A 873 47.28 -9.04 7.95
N GLY A 874 47.07 -10.21 8.55
CA GLY A 874 48.12 -11.03 9.15
C GLY A 874 47.54 -12.29 9.78
N GLU A 875 48.41 -13.23 10.13
CA GLU A 875 48.01 -14.47 10.81
C GLU A 875 47.50 -14.15 12.23
N GLY A 876 46.38 -14.76 12.62
CA GLY A 876 45.70 -14.46 13.89
C GLY A 876 44.99 -13.10 13.96
N LYS A 877 45.05 -12.26 12.91
CA LYS A 877 44.43 -10.93 12.88
C LYS A 877 43.01 -10.96 12.31
N LYS A 878 42.12 -10.13 12.85
CA LYS A 878 40.73 -9.98 12.36
C LYS A 878 40.63 -8.95 11.23
N GLU A 879 41.55 -8.00 11.15
CA GLU A 879 41.57 -6.97 10.11
C GLU A 879 41.68 -7.59 8.71
N LEU A 880 40.93 -7.06 7.74
CA LEU A 880 40.97 -7.51 6.35
C LEU A 880 42.14 -6.86 5.60
N SER A 881 42.74 -7.59 4.66
CA SER A 881 43.84 -7.09 3.83
C SER A 881 43.41 -6.06 2.77
N ALA A 882 42.11 -6.02 2.44
CA ALA A 882 41.50 -5.05 1.54
C ALA A 882 40.03 -4.78 1.90
N ARG A 883 39.39 -3.81 1.21
CA ARG A 883 37.94 -3.55 1.33
C ARG A 883 37.14 -4.81 0.97
N GLY A 884 36.08 -5.11 1.74
CA GLY A 884 35.33 -6.37 1.64
C GLY A 884 34.95 -6.82 0.21
N PRO A 885 34.24 -6.02 -0.59
CA PRO A 885 33.89 -6.40 -1.96
C PRO A 885 35.11 -6.60 -2.86
N ASP A 886 36.10 -5.70 -2.77
CA ASP A 886 37.33 -5.78 -3.58
C ASP A 886 38.14 -7.04 -3.25
N LEU A 887 38.19 -7.40 -1.96
CA LEU A 887 38.85 -8.61 -1.48
C LEU A 887 38.21 -9.87 -2.07
N CYS A 888 36.88 -9.95 -2.05
CA CYS A 888 36.16 -11.08 -2.62
C CYS A 888 36.32 -11.11 -4.15
N PHE A 889 36.19 -9.97 -4.81
CA PHE A 889 36.21 -9.92 -6.26
C PHE A 889 37.58 -10.17 -6.88
N ASN A 890 38.66 -9.95 -6.15
CA ASN A 890 40.01 -10.31 -6.60
C ASN A 890 40.09 -11.78 -7.03
N CYS A 891 39.39 -12.68 -6.33
CA CYS A 891 39.27 -14.09 -6.70
C CYS A 891 37.97 -14.40 -7.46
N HIS A 892 36.86 -13.72 -7.14
CA HIS A 892 35.54 -13.96 -7.73
C HIS A 892 35.21 -12.99 -8.89
N GLN A 893 36.13 -12.87 -9.86
CA GLN A 893 35.98 -11.96 -11.00
C GLN A 893 34.75 -12.28 -11.87
N ASP A 894 34.41 -13.56 -12.02
CA ASP A 894 33.21 -13.97 -12.75
C ASP A 894 31.92 -13.55 -12.06
N VAL A 895 31.91 -13.59 -10.72
CA VAL A 895 30.78 -13.09 -9.94
C VAL A 895 30.66 -11.58 -10.11
N LYS A 896 31.79 -10.84 -10.06
CA LYS A 896 31.83 -9.39 -10.34
C LYS A 896 31.25 -9.04 -11.71
N LYS A 897 31.67 -9.77 -12.75
CA LYS A 897 31.29 -9.51 -14.15
C LYS A 897 29.86 -9.94 -14.49
N LYS A 898 29.38 -11.07 -13.97
CA LYS A 898 28.09 -11.67 -14.36
C LYS A 898 26.98 -11.50 -13.31
N GLY A 899 27.30 -11.60 -12.02
CA GLY A 899 26.33 -11.56 -10.92
C GLY A 899 25.95 -10.15 -10.44
N PHE A 900 26.77 -9.14 -10.77
CA PHE A 900 26.62 -7.76 -10.30
C PHE A 900 26.51 -6.71 -11.41
N ALA A 901 26.28 -7.15 -12.66
CA ALA A 901 26.15 -6.28 -13.83
C ALA A 901 24.72 -5.74 -14.05
N GLY A 902 23.72 -6.23 -13.31
CA GLY A 902 22.32 -5.86 -13.50
C GLY A 902 22.02 -4.40 -13.15
N LYS A 903 21.09 -3.78 -13.89
CA LYS A 903 20.66 -2.37 -13.68
C LYS A 903 20.05 -2.11 -12.31
N THR A 904 19.29 -3.07 -11.77
CA THR A 904 18.67 -2.98 -10.44
C THR A 904 19.50 -3.79 -9.46
N ARG A 905 19.98 -3.15 -8.39
CA ARG A 905 20.81 -3.78 -7.36
C ARG A 905 20.00 -4.02 -6.09
N HIS A 906 20.18 -5.19 -5.47
CA HIS A 906 19.60 -5.45 -4.16
C HIS A 906 20.29 -4.58 -3.10
N PHE A 907 19.52 -3.85 -2.30
CA PHE A 907 20.06 -2.85 -1.36
C PHE A 907 21.22 -3.32 -0.46
N PRO A 908 21.23 -4.55 0.10
CA PRO A 908 22.38 -5.02 0.87
C PRO A 908 23.70 -4.96 0.09
N ILE A 909 23.65 -5.18 -1.22
CA ILE A 909 24.82 -5.19 -2.11
C ILE A 909 25.24 -3.78 -2.50
N ASP A 910 24.28 -2.86 -2.64
CA ASP A 910 24.53 -1.46 -3.02
C ASP A 910 25.25 -0.65 -1.92
N SER A 911 25.26 -1.18 -0.69
CA SER A 911 25.89 -0.54 0.48
C SER A 911 27.34 -0.97 0.76
N ASP A 912 28.02 -1.62 -0.20
CA ASP A 912 29.44 -2.04 -0.20
C ASP A 912 29.95 -2.84 1.02
N LYS A 913 29.09 -3.22 1.97
CA LYS A 913 29.50 -3.84 3.24
C LYS A 913 28.70 -5.07 3.68
N LYS A 914 27.75 -5.58 2.88
CA LYS A 914 26.79 -6.61 3.35
C LYS A 914 26.80 -7.95 2.61
N CYS A 915 27.85 -8.25 1.83
CA CYS A 915 28.04 -9.62 1.29
C CYS A 915 28.00 -10.65 2.43
N GLY A 916 28.71 -10.31 3.52
CA GLY A 916 28.77 -11.03 4.79
C GLY A 916 27.47 -11.12 5.58
N SER A 917 26.36 -10.52 5.12
CA SER A 917 25.05 -10.64 5.76
C SER A 917 24.24 -11.81 5.23
N CYS A 918 24.62 -12.36 4.08
CA CYS A 918 23.96 -13.50 3.46
C CYS A 918 24.95 -14.66 3.24
N HIS A 919 26.19 -14.33 2.86
CA HIS A 919 27.26 -15.29 2.64
C HIS A 919 28.24 -15.28 3.83
N SER A 920 28.63 -16.45 4.30
CA SER A 920 29.72 -16.63 5.26
C SER A 920 31.04 -16.83 4.50
N PRO A 921 32.07 -15.98 4.69
CA PRO A 921 33.35 -16.12 3.98
C PRO A 921 34.21 -17.29 4.49
N HIS A 922 33.78 -18.01 5.53
CA HIS A 922 34.53 -19.10 6.16
C HIS A 922 33.84 -20.45 6.00
N SER A 923 32.74 -20.68 6.71
CA SER A 923 31.93 -21.89 6.58
C SER A 923 30.45 -21.56 6.76
N ALA A 924 29.58 -22.33 6.12
CA ALA A 924 28.15 -22.11 6.17
C ALA A 924 27.36 -23.42 6.10
N PRO A 925 26.14 -23.46 6.67
CA PRO A 925 25.29 -24.65 6.65
C PRO A 925 24.67 -24.94 5.28
N ALA A 926 24.61 -23.95 4.37
CA ALA A 926 23.98 -24.08 3.07
C ALA A 926 24.95 -23.83 1.90
N LYS A 927 24.66 -24.47 0.77
CA LYS A 927 25.41 -24.36 -0.49
C LYS A 927 25.52 -22.89 -0.92
N GLY A 928 26.65 -22.52 -1.52
CA GLY A 928 26.94 -21.11 -1.86
C GLY A 928 27.37 -20.27 -0.65
N LEU A 929 27.80 -20.95 0.43
CA LEU A 929 28.21 -20.34 1.68
C LEU A 929 27.12 -19.50 2.35
N LEU A 930 25.86 -19.89 2.23
CA LEU A 930 24.77 -19.12 2.82
C LEU A 930 24.57 -19.47 4.30
N TYR A 931 24.28 -18.47 5.14
CA TYR A 931 23.92 -18.71 6.55
C TYR A 931 22.65 -19.56 6.70
N ARG A 932 21.81 -19.63 5.66
CA ARG A 932 20.63 -20.48 5.54
C ARG A 932 20.22 -20.62 4.07
N SER A 933 19.46 -21.65 3.71
CA SER A 933 18.79 -21.76 2.41
C SER A 933 17.56 -20.84 2.31
N SER A 934 17.17 -20.51 1.07
CA SER A 934 15.88 -19.89 0.74
C SER A 934 14.72 -20.82 1.14
N PRO A 935 13.55 -20.30 1.57
CA PRO A 935 13.21 -18.87 1.75
C PRO A 935 13.68 -18.30 3.09
N GLY A 936 14.15 -19.15 4.02
CA GLY A 936 14.45 -18.76 5.40
C GLY A 936 15.57 -17.73 5.55
N LEU A 937 16.53 -17.69 4.63
CA LEU A 937 17.56 -16.63 4.58
C LEU A 937 16.96 -15.25 4.29
N CYS A 938 16.04 -15.21 3.34
CA CYS A 938 15.38 -13.97 2.92
C CYS A 938 14.56 -13.39 4.08
N PHE A 939 13.89 -14.25 4.86
CA PHE A 939 13.05 -13.83 5.97
C PHE A 939 13.78 -13.27 7.20
N ASP A 940 15.10 -13.38 7.25
CA ASP A 940 15.87 -12.72 8.31
C ASP A 940 15.86 -11.18 8.13
N CYS A 941 15.63 -10.69 6.89
CA CYS A 941 15.49 -9.27 6.55
C CYS A 941 14.10 -8.90 5.99
N HIS A 942 13.44 -9.81 5.27
CA HIS A 942 12.11 -9.61 4.68
C HIS A 942 11.02 -10.17 5.59
N GLY A 943 9.88 -9.49 5.72
CA GLY A 943 8.86 -9.87 6.69
C GLY A 943 8.28 -11.27 6.45
N ALA A 944 8.34 -12.15 7.45
CA ALA A 944 7.74 -13.49 7.41
C ALA A 944 6.19 -13.47 7.39
N GLU A 945 5.56 -12.29 7.49
CA GLU A 945 4.11 -12.11 7.44
C GLU A 945 3.49 -12.68 6.15
N MET A 946 4.24 -12.64 5.04
CA MET A 946 3.79 -13.25 3.78
C MET A 946 3.70 -14.78 3.83
N ALA A 947 4.36 -15.44 4.79
CA ALA A 947 4.24 -16.88 5.03
C ALA A 947 3.15 -17.24 6.05
N LYS A 948 2.49 -16.24 6.66
CA LYS A 948 1.44 -16.41 7.69
C LYS A 948 0.01 -16.19 7.18
N VAL A 949 -0.14 -15.73 5.94
CA VAL A 949 -1.46 -15.52 5.29
C VAL A 949 -2.17 -16.83 5.00
N THR A 950 -3.51 -16.78 4.94
CA THR A 950 -4.38 -17.96 4.81
C THR A 950 -4.20 -18.69 3.47
N TYR A 951 -4.18 -17.95 2.35
CA TYR A 951 -3.96 -18.51 1.00
C TYR A 951 -2.58 -18.12 0.49
N LYS A 952 -1.64 -19.05 0.54
CA LYS A 952 -0.26 -18.83 0.15
C LYS A 952 -0.01 -19.16 -1.31
N HIS A 953 0.89 -18.42 -1.95
CA HIS A 953 1.33 -18.73 -3.29
C HIS A 953 2.43 -19.81 -3.24
N PRO A 954 2.28 -20.97 -3.93
CA PRO A 954 3.19 -22.11 -3.77
C PRO A 954 4.70 -21.84 -3.95
N PRO A 955 5.13 -20.93 -4.87
CA PRO A 955 6.55 -20.53 -4.97
C PRO A 955 7.14 -19.94 -3.68
N VAL A 956 6.36 -19.28 -2.84
CA VAL A 956 6.85 -18.62 -1.61
C VAL A 956 7.36 -19.65 -0.58
N GLU A 957 6.83 -20.86 -0.60
CA GLU A 957 7.25 -21.94 0.31
C GLU A 957 8.44 -22.73 -0.23
N LYS A 958 8.68 -22.71 -1.55
CA LYS A 958 9.73 -23.49 -2.22
C LYS A 958 11.02 -22.71 -2.45
N GLY A 959 10.96 -21.38 -2.53
CA GLY A 959 12.13 -20.50 -2.67
C GLY A 959 11.79 -19.21 -3.42
N CYS A 960 12.35 -18.08 -2.98
CA CYS A 960 12.09 -16.78 -3.59
C CYS A 960 12.75 -16.61 -4.98
N GLU A 961 13.80 -17.39 -5.24
CA GLU A 961 14.67 -17.30 -6.40
C GLU A 961 14.00 -17.68 -7.73
N SER A 962 12.85 -18.37 -7.67
CA SER A 962 12.06 -18.66 -8.88
C SER A 962 11.51 -17.39 -9.54
N CYS A 963 11.31 -16.34 -8.75
CA CYS A 963 10.74 -15.07 -9.21
C CYS A 963 11.69 -13.89 -8.99
N HIS A 964 12.57 -13.96 -7.97
CA HIS A 964 13.50 -12.89 -7.63
C HIS A 964 14.95 -13.28 -7.89
N VAL A 965 15.75 -12.32 -8.34
CA VAL A 965 17.21 -12.45 -8.41
C VAL A 965 17.80 -11.82 -7.17
N ALA A 966 18.49 -12.61 -6.35
CA ALA A 966 18.92 -12.16 -5.01
C ALA A 966 20.00 -11.06 -5.02
N HIS A 967 20.75 -10.91 -6.13
CA HIS A 967 21.88 -9.99 -6.21
C HIS A 967 21.58 -8.74 -7.06
N THR A 968 21.59 -8.89 -8.37
CA THR A 968 21.27 -7.83 -9.33
C THR A 968 20.41 -8.38 -10.45
N GLY A 969 19.57 -7.55 -11.05
CA GLY A 969 18.70 -7.96 -12.14
C GLY A 969 18.34 -6.79 -13.05
N GLU A 970 17.83 -7.11 -14.24
CA GLU A 970 17.43 -6.10 -15.23
C GLU A 970 16.09 -5.44 -14.89
N GLN A 971 15.27 -6.07 -14.04
CA GLN A 971 13.91 -5.66 -13.76
C GLN A 971 13.76 -4.97 -12.40
N PRO A 972 12.86 -3.99 -12.26
CA PRO A 972 12.51 -3.40 -10.96
C PRO A 972 12.09 -4.47 -9.95
N LYS A 973 12.40 -4.26 -8.66
CA LYS A 973 12.16 -5.24 -7.57
C LYS A 973 12.89 -6.58 -7.77
N LEU A 974 13.92 -6.59 -8.61
CA LEU A 974 14.78 -7.75 -8.86
C LEU A 974 14.03 -8.96 -9.40
N LEU A 975 13.05 -8.76 -10.28
CA LEU A 975 12.36 -9.89 -10.89
C LEU A 975 13.26 -10.59 -11.91
N SER A 976 13.17 -11.92 -12.00
CA SER A 976 13.94 -12.72 -12.95
C SER A 976 13.54 -12.48 -14.41
N ALA A 977 12.31 -12.00 -14.63
CA ALA A 977 11.80 -11.57 -15.93
C ALA A 977 10.79 -10.43 -15.77
N ASP A 978 10.36 -9.83 -16.88
CA ASP A 978 9.22 -8.90 -16.91
C ASP A 978 8.01 -9.51 -16.19
N MET A 979 7.29 -8.70 -15.40
CA MET A 979 6.21 -9.14 -14.51
C MET A 979 5.17 -10.01 -15.24
N ASN A 980 4.74 -9.61 -16.44
CA ASN A 980 3.71 -10.33 -17.17
C ASN A 980 4.26 -11.64 -17.72
N LYS A 981 5.47 -11.63 -18.28
CA LYS A 981 6.14 -12.85 -18.77
C LYS A 981 6.39 -13.84 -17.63
N LEU A 982 6.80 -13.36 -16.47
CA LEU A 982 7.09 -14.17 -15.29
C LEU A 982 5.82 -14.88 -14.79
N CYS A 983 4.71 -14.15 -14.63
CA CYS A 983 3.44 -14.73 -14.21
C CYS A 983 2.90 -15.73 -15.26
N LEU A 984 2.92 -15.36 -16.54
CA LEU A 984 2.38 -16.19 -17.61
C LEU A 984 3.22 -17.45 -17.89
N GLY A 985 4.52 -17.42 -17.56
CA GLY A 985 5.38 -18.60 -17.64
C GLY A 985 4.90 -19.75 -16.74
N CYS A 986 4.29 -19.45 -15.60
CA CYS A 986 3.67 -20.44 -14.72
C CYS A 986 2.14 -20.52 -14.86
N HIS A 987 1.50 -19.47 -15.38
CA HIS A 987 0.05 -19.38 -15.56
C HIS A 987 -0.36 -19.25 -17.03
N PRO A 988 -0.06 -20.23 -17.90
CA PRO A 988 -0.24 -20.10 -19.35
C PRO A 988 -1.71 -20.05 -19.79
N LYS A 989 -2.66 -20.47 -18.94
CA LYS A 989 -4.11 -20.50 -19.23
C LYS A 989 -4.84 -19.19 -18.89
N VAL A 990 -4.16 -18.23 -18.24
CA VAL A 990 -4.77 -16.96 -17.84
C VAL A 990 -5.17 -16.07 -19.02
N PRO A 991 -4.39 -15.98 -20.12
CA PRO A 991 -4.78 -15.21 -21.30
C PRO A 991 -6.15 -15.55 -21.87
N ASP A 992 -6.54 -16.82 -21.80
CA ASP A 992 -7.78 -17.33 -22.40
C ASP A 992 -8.99 -17.23 -21.47
N THR A 993 -8.77 -16.98 -20.17
CA THR A 993 -9.82 -17.13 -19.16
C THR A 993 -10.20 -15.84 -18.47
N HIS A 994 -9.26 -14.95 -18.12
CA HIS A 994 -9.51 -13.76 -17.27
C HIS A 994 -8.47 -12.63 -17.55
N LEU A 995 -8.59 -11.90 -18.67
CA LEU A 995 -7.70 -10.78 -18.98
C LEU A 995 -8.47 -9.43 -19.06
N HIS A 996 -8.39 -8.61 -18.01
CA HIS A 996 -8.88 -7.23 -18.05
C HIS A 996 -7.79 -6.29 -18.58
N GLY A 997 -7.74 -6.11 -19.92
CA GLY A 997 -7.08 -4.98 -20.59
C GLY A 997 -5.65 -4.61 -20.15
N MET A 998 -4.84 -5.57 -19.72
CA MET A 998 -3.50 -5.31 -19.16
C MET A 998 -2.59 -4.60 -20.16
N GLY A 999 -2.00 -3.47 -19.75
CA GLY A 999 -1.04 -2.69 -20.55
C GLY A 999 -1.61 -1.91 -21.75
N LYS A 1000 -2.94 -1.87 -21.97
CA LYS A 1000 -3.57 -1.05 -23.02
C LYS A 1000 -4.85 -0.36 -22.52
N GLY A 1001 -4.84 0.98 -22.40
CA GLY A 1001 -6.06 1.79 -22.24
C GLY A 1001 -6.07 2.77 -21.06
N LYS A 1002 -7.23 3.41 -20.84
CA LYS A 1002 -7.49 4.52 -19.89
C LYS A 1002 -7.54 4.12 -18.40
N TYR A 1003 -7.22 2.86 -18.07
CA TYR A 1003 -7.44 2.28 -16.74
C TYR A 1003 -6.13 2.12 -15.99
N VAL A 1004 -6.03 2.76 -14.82
CA VAL A 1004 -4.88 2.75 -13.92
C VAL A 1004 -5.31 2.27 -12.55
N ASP A 1005 -4.45 1.55 -11.83
CA ASP A 1005 -4.68 1.23 -10.41
C ASP A 1005 -4.64 2.55 -9.62
N ALA A 1006 -5.75 2.93 -8.98
CA ALA A 1006 -5.85 4.20 -8.27
C ALA A 1006 -4.86 4.33 -7.09
N LYS A 1007 -4.34 3.20 -6.58
CA LYS A 1007 -3.36 3.18 -5.49
C LYS A 1007 -1.94 3.42 -5.97
N THR A 1008 -1.60 3.01 -7.19
CA THR A 1008 -0.22 3.07 -7.71
C THR A 1008 -0.03 4.05 -8.85
N GLY A 1009 -1.12 4.51 -9.49
CA GLY A 1009 -1.10 5.39 -10.66
C GLY A 1009 -0.57 4.74 -11.94
N LYS A 1010 -0.27 3.43 -11.92
CA LYS A 1010 0.26 2.67 -13.06
C LYS A 1010 -0.86 1.93 -13.79
N TYR A 1011 -0.61 1.54 -15.05
CA TYR A 1011 -1.52 0.67 -15.80
C TYR A 1011 -1.78 -0.65 -15.05
N ILE A 1012 -2.99 -1.19 -15.20
CA ILE A 1012 -3.40 -2.44 -14.55
C ILE A 1012 -2.53 -3.59 -15.06
N ASP A 1013 -2.02 -4.38 -14.11
CA ASP A 1013 -1.22 -5.60 -14.28
C ASP A 1013 -1.70 -6.72 -13.34
N CYS A 1014 -1.05 -7.89 -13.38
CA CYS A 1014 -1.39 -9.04 -12.54
C CYS A 1014 -1.41 -8.71 -11.04
N ILE A 1015 -0.46 -7.90 -10.56
CA ILE A 1015 -0.30 -7.57 -9.14
C ILE A 1015 -1.22 -6.45 -8.65
N SER A 1016 -1.90 -5.77 -9.57
CA SER A 1016 -2.97 -4.81 -9.25
C SER A 1016 -4.11 -5.54 -8.52
N CYS A 1017 -4.43 -6.76 -8.98
CA CYS A 1017 -5.52 -7.59 -8.46
C CYS A 1017 -5.05 -8.71 -7.53
N HIS A 1018 -3.89 -9.32 -7.80
CA HIS A 1018 -3.36 -10.44 -7.02
C HIS A 1018 -2.19 -10.04 -6.11
N ASN A 1019 -2.07 -10.74 -4.98
CA ASN A 1019 -0.86 -10.70 -4.17
C ASN A 1019 -0.01 -11.95 -4.49
N PRO A 1020 1.10 -11.80 -5.23
CA PRO A 1020 1.92 -12.93 -5.66
C PRO A 1020 2.68 -13.62 -4.51
N HIS A 1021 2.67 -13.04 -3.31
CA HIS A 1021 3.24 -13.68 -2.12
C HIS A 1021 2.20 -14.43 -1.27
N GLY A 1022 0.91 -14.23 -1.52
CA GLY A 1022 -0.20 -14.79 -0.75
C GLY A 1022 -1.10 -13.72 -0.11
N SER A 1023 -2.31 -14.11 0.26
CA SER A 1023 -3.34 -13.22 0.81
C SER A 1023 -4.28 -13.98 1.74
N ASP A 1024 -5.02 -13.27 2.60
CA ASP A 1024 -6.12 -13.85 3.36
C ASP A 1024 -7.40 -14.03 2.51
N PHE A 1025 -7.40 -13.51 1.29
CA PHE A 1025 -8.52 -13.65 0.36
C PHE A 1025 -8.30 -14.77 -0.65
N GLU A 1026 -9.38 -15.50 -0.92
CA GLU A 1026 -9.41 -16.62 -1.87
C GLU A 1026 -8.87 -16.22 -3.26
N LYS A 1027 -8.18 -17.15 -3.93
CA LYS A 1027 -7.45 -16.92 -5.19
C LYS A 1027 -6.36 -15.83 -5.10
N MET A 1028 -5.88 -15.55 -3.89
CA MET A 1028 -4.78 -14.61 -3.61
C MET A 1028 -5.07 -13.21 -4.13
N THR A 1029 -6.31 -12.75 -4.02
CA THR A 1029 -6.69 -11.39 -4.43
C THR A 1029 -6.30 -10.37 -3.36
N ASN A 1030 -6.09 -9.12 -3.75
CA ASN A 1030 -5.72 -8.03 -2.85
C ASN A 1030 -6.91 -7.50 -2.01
N ALA A 1031 -8.13 -7.91 -2.32
CA ALA A 1031 -9.37 -7.55 -1.62
C ALA A 1031 -10.50 -8.55 -1.95
N ASN A 1032 -11.57 -8.57 -1.16
CA ASN A 1032 -12.72 -9.45 -1.36
C ASN A 1032 -13.39 -9.24 -2.76
N LYS A 1033 -13.82 -10.35 -3.39
CA LYS A 1033 -14.24 -10.49 -4.80
C LYS A 1033 -15.47 -9.69 -5.25
N ARG A 1034 -16.23 -9.02 -4.37
CA ARG A 1034 -17.53 -8.43 -4.73
C ARG A 1034 -17.49 -6.94 -5.06
N ALA A 1035 -17.13 -6.08 -4.12
CA ALA A 1035 -17.21 -4.63 -4.32
C ALA A 1035 -15.87 -3.93 -4.17
N ASP A 1036 -15.03 -4.38 -3.25
CA ASP A 1036 -13.85 -3.61 -2.83
C ASP A 1036 -12.68 -3.76 -3.78
N LEU A 1037 -12.52 -4.93 -4.44
CA LEU A 1037 -11.55 -5.07 -5.51
C LEU A 1037 -11.90 -4.18 -6.72
N CYS A 1038 -13.18 -4.10 -7.07
CA CYS A 1038 -13.68 -3.33 -8.22
C CYS A 1038 -13.59 -1.82 -8.00
N LYS A 1039 -13.90 -1.33 -6.78
CA LYS A 1039 -13.81 0.10 -6.41
C LYS A 1039 -12.39 0.66 -6.48
N ARG A 1040 -11.35 -0.18 -6.51
CA ARG A 1040 -9.96 0.26 -6.63
C ARG A 1040 -9.63 0.88 -7.98
N CYS A 1041 -10.40 0.56 -9.02
CA CYS A 1041 -10.15 1.05 -10.37
C CYS A 1041 -11.38 1.77 -10.97
N HIS A 1042 -12.57 1.54 -10.41
CA HIS A 1042 -13.83 2.11 -10.90
C HIS A 1042 -14.42 3.10 -9.88
N LYS A 1043 -14.72 4.33 -10.33
CA LYS A 1043 -15.48 5.32 -9.54
C LYS A 1043 -16.92 4.83 -9.34
N LYS A 1044 -17.53 5.22 -8.22
CA LYS A 1044 -18.96 4.97 -7.94
C LYS A 1044 -19.79 5.54 -9.12
N GLY A 1045 -20.60 4.69 -9.78
CA GLY A 1045 -21.40 5.04 -10.96
C GLY A 1045 -20.81 4.68 -12.34
N GLN A 1046 -19.60 4.12 -12.44
CA GLN A 1046 -19.01 3.74 -13.74
C GLN A 1046 -19.51 2.40 -14.32
N HIS A 1047 -20.16 1.55 -13.52
CA HIS A 1047 -20.65 0.22 -13.93
C HIS A 1047 -21.98 -0.15 -13.26
N GLU A 1048 -22.92 0.80 -13.19
CA GLU A 1048 -24.33 0.46 -12.97
C GLU A 1048 -24.92 0.05 -14.31
N LEU A 1049 -24.96 -1.26 -14.56
CA LEU A 1049 -25.66 -1.85 -15.71
C LEU A 1049 -27.01 -2.40 -15.27
#